data_AF-A0A4Z1FTH4-F1
#
_entry.id   AF-A0A4Z1FTH4-F1
#
_cell.length_a   1.000
_cell.length_b   1.000
_cell.length_c   1.000
_cell.angle_alpha   90.00
_cell.angle_beta   90.00
_cell.angle_gamma   90.00
#
_symmetry.space_group_name_H-M   'P 1'
#
loop_
_entity.id
_entity.type
_entity.pdbx_description
1 polymer ?
#
loop_
_entity_poly.entity_id
_entity_poly.type
_entity_poly.pdbx_seq_one_letter_code
_entity_poly.pdbx_strand_id
1 'polypeptide(L)'
;MAILIPSISNGAVEDVSSVSPHVTKVTGAKPKSHHNLNFDILDIRHDGAEIELKDEILASLRPKSGLKSLPTLLLYDERGLQIYEEITYLSEYYLTNAEIDVLERSAESIAANIPSNSMVVELGSGNLRKVSILLRALDAAGKCVDYYALDLSLKELERTLEQVPEFKYVKCHGLHGTYDDGLAWLKLPENSSRPKCVVSMGSSIGNFQRHDASAFLKSFAEVFSPSDMFLIAIDATSNPEKIYHAYNDKKGITHKFILNGLIQANKILGENIFDIADWAVIGEYVYDTQGGRHQAFYSPNRDIVIKDVLVKAGERVKIEVSLKYSQEETVKLVKDAGMMEARKWSASKDEYNMHLLIKSTMIFNSNPDVYASSTAPTFEDWQGLWSVWDTVTRKMIPNEELVEKPIKLRNACIFYLGHIPTFLDMQLNKVTTEPLSEPSSYPAIFERGIDPDVDNPEQCHSHSEIPDEWPPIEEILLYQEKVRSKVKKLYASQALSRNLGRALWLGFEHEAMHLETLLYMLLQSDKTIPPTSARPDFKGEAIKAKTLRVPNEWFTIPEQKIVVGLDDPEDNSGPDNHFGWDNEKPPREVVVQSFEAKGRPITNEEYAIYLEQTHESKIPASWIRSQQFNGYPNGTSNGHSNGSTNGSTSPRLSKAYLEDKAVRTVYGPVPLEYALDWPVFASYDELSGCASWMGGRIPTVEEARSIYSHVDGLNIKKAERHLGKTVPAVNGHLINEGVEETPPSQESQVGGSSQELFTDLEGANIGFKNWHPISVTAGGNKLAGQADIGGVWEWTSSPLVQHEGFEPMPLYPAYTADFFDGKHNIILGGSWATHPRIAGRKTFVNWYQRNYPYTWAGARVVRDF
;
A
#
# COMPACT_ATOMS: atom_id res chain seq x y z
N MET A 1 -0.65 24.53 -20.43
CA MET A 1 -0.18 24.96 -19.10
C MET A 1 -1.05 26.16 -18.73
N ALA A 2 -2.27 26.08 -18.17
CA ALA A 2 -3.00 25.01 -17.49
C ALA A 2 -2.26 24.48 -16.25
N ILE A 3 -2.94 23.89 -15.24
CA ILE A 3 -2.39 22.59 -14.84
C ILE A 3 -2.41 21.84 -16.15
N LEU A 4 -1.25 21.45 -16.67
CA LEU A 4 -1.32 20.35 -17.60
C LEU A 4 -2.00 19.21 -16.84
N ILE A 5 -3.30 19.01 -17.10
CA ILE A 5 -3.74 17.69 -17.50
C ILE A 5 -2.68 17.28 -18.52
N PRO A 6 -1.91 16.21 -18.26
CA PRO A 6 -0.88 15.78 -19.19
C PRO A 6 -1.53 15.69 -20.56
N SER A 7 -0.94 16.34 -21.56
CA SER A 7 -1.44 16.24 -22.92
C SER A 7 -1.32 14.78 -23.38
N ILE A 8 -2.38 14.00 -23.29
CA ILE A 8 -2.49 12.75 -24.05
C ILE A 8 -3.11 13.14 -25.39
N SER A 9 -2.26 13.60 -26.31
CA SER A 9 -2.61 13.61 -27.72
C SER A 9 -2.52 12.18 -28.24
N ASN A 10 -3.68 11.51 -28.42
CA ASN A 10 -3.77 10.38 -29.32
C ASN A 10 -3.63 10.91 -30.76
N GLY A 11 -2.44 10.72 -31.33
CA GLY A 11 -2.12 10.91 -32.75
C GLY A 11 -1.23 9.76 -33.20
N ALA A 12 -1.61 9.13 -34.30
CA ALA A 12 -1.09 7.87 -34.79
C ALA A 12 0.43 7.84 -35.02
N VAL A 13 0.98 6.64 -34.85
CA VAL A 13 2.36 6.22 -35.08
C VAL A 13 2.78 6.53 -36.51
N GLU A 14 3.78 7.39 -36.69
CA GLU A 14 4.76 7.26 -37.77
C GLU A 14 6.17 7.60 -37.24
N ASP A 15 7.11 6.78 -37.71
CA ASP A 15 8.42 6.44 -37.17
C ASP A 15 9.50 7.38 -37.70
N VAL A 16 10.18 8.17 -36.86
CA VAL A 16 11.53 8.71 -37.17
C VAL A 16 12.35 8.93 -35.88
N SER A 17 13.44 8.18 -35.81
CA SER A 17 14.52 8.24 -34.82
C SER A 17 15.29 9.58 -34.74
N SER A 18 15.78 9.90 -33.54
CA SER A 18 16.93 10.77 -33.21
C SER A 18 16.75 12.31 -33.22
N VAL A 19 16.39 12.91 -32.08
CA VAL A 19 16.85 14.25 -31.66
C VAL A 19 16.97 14.29 -30.13
N SER A 20 18.14 14.66 -29.61
CA SER A 20 18.43 14.83 -28.17
C SER A 20 17.56 15.93 -27.52
N PRO A 21 17.15 15.79 -26.25
CA PRO A 21 16.43 16.85 -25.56
C PRO A 21 17.40 17.98 -25.16
N HIS A 22 17.25 19.14 -25.80
CA HIS A 22 17.83 20.38 -25.30
C HIS A 22 17.14 20.74 -23.98
N VAL A 23 17.84 20.49 -22.87
CA VAL A 23 17.54 21.05 -21.55
C VAL A 23 17.83 22.55 -21.60
N THR A 24 16.81 23.36 -21.81
CA THR A 24 16.93 24.81 -21.64
C THR A 24 16.93 25.10 -20.15
N LYS A 25 18.08 25.58 -19.67
CA LYS A 25 18.36 25.99 -18.28
C LYS A 25 17.23 26.86 -17.72
N VAL A 26 16.65 26.44 -16.60
CA VAL A 26 16.11 27.36 -15.59
C VAL A 26 17.32 28.12 -15.03
N THR A 27 17.69 29.22 -15.69
CA THR A 27 18.76 30.09 -15.19
C THR A 27 18.25 30.74 -13.92
N GLY A 28 18.99 30.58 -12.82
CA GLY A 28 18.74 31.23 -11.54
C GLY A 28 18.70 32.75 -11.66
N ALA A 29 17.54 33.28 -12.00
CA ALA A 29 17.18 34.66 -11.73
C ALA A 29 17.04 34.79 -10.22
N LYS A 30 17.82 35.68 -9.60
CA LYS A 30 17.65 36.02 -8.18
C LYS A 30 16.18 36.40 -7.95
N PRO A 31 15.50 35.82 -6.94
CA PRO A 31 14.12 36.18 -6.63
C PRO A 31 14.06 37.68 -6.32
N LYS A 32 13.17 38.39 -7.00
CA LYS A 32 12.84 39.79 -6.64
C LYS A 32 12.02 39.72 -5.35
N SER A 33 12.68 39.86 -4.20
CA SER A 33 12.01 39.98 -2.91
C SER A 33 11.33 41.36 -2.82
N HIS A 34 10.00 41.36 -2.73
CA HIS A 34 9.26 42.53 -2.28
C HIS A 34 9.31 42.53 -0.74
N HIS A 35 10.13 43.41 -0.16
CA HIS A 35 10.35 43.48 1.29
C HIS A 35 9.22 44.23 1.99
N ASN A 36 8.21 43.51 2.48
CA ASN A 36 7.44 43.90 3.66
C ASN A 36 8.04 43.17 4.88
N LEU A 37 8.05 43.81 6.06
CA LEU A 37 8.90 43.44 7.21
C LEU A 37 8.59 42.07 7.88
N ASN A 38 7.53 41.35 7.50
CA ASN A 38 7.05 40.15 8.21
C ASN A 38 7.00 38.83 7.41
N PHE A 39 7.11 38.86 6.08
CA PHE A 39 7.10 37.67 5.22
C PHE A 39 7.72 37.98 3.85
N ASP A 40 8.20 36.96 3.13
CA ASP A 40 8.68 37.06 1.75
C ASP A 40 7.78 36.31 0.77
N ILE A 41 7.63 36.86 -0.44
CA ILE A 41 6.92 36.22 -1.55
C ILE A 41 7.92 35.91 -2.66
N LEU A 42 7.99 34.66 -3.09
CA LEU A 42 8.85 34.18 -4.18
C LEU A 42 8.02 34.03 -5.45
N ASP A 43 8.43 34.67 -6.54
CA ASP A 43 7.87 34.42 -7.87
C ASP A 43 8.52 33.18 -8.48
N ILE A 44 7.72 32.13 -8.69
CA ILE A 44 8.18 30.82 -9.17
C ILE A 44 7.61 30.46 -10.55
N ARG A 45 6.90 31.38 -11.20
CA ARG A 45 6.26 31.15 -12.51
C ARG A 45 7.28 30.93 -13.62
N HIS A 46 6.98 30.01 -14.53
CA HIS A 46 7.73 29.86 -15.78
C HIS A 46 7.29 30.90 -16.83
N ASP A 47 8.21 31.30 -17.72
CA ASP A 47 7.93 32.25 -18.81
C ASP A 47 6.94 31.65 -19.84
N GLY A 48 5.81 32.31 -20.11
CA GLY A 48 4.89 31.97 -21.22
C GLY A 48 3.42 31.68 -20.87
N ALA A 49 3.06 31.55 -19.58
CA ALA A 49 1.74 31.08 -19.14
C ALA A 49 0.52 31.88 -19.68
N GLU A 50 0.63 33.20 -19.88
CA GLU A 50 -0.46 34.02 -20.42
C GLU A 50 -0.77 33.72 -21.90
N ILE A 51 0.25 33.37 -22.69
CA ILE A 51 0.10 33.03 -24.11
C ILE A 51 -0.65 31.70 -24.24
N GLU A 52 -0.36 30.75 -23.36
CA GLU A 52 -0.95 29.41 -23.37
C GLU A 52 -2.44 29.43 -23.00
N LEU A 53 -2.84 30.25 -22.02
CA LEU A 53 -4.25 30.36 -21.62
C LEU A 53 -5.13 30.96 -22.72
N LYS A 54 -4.60 31.92 -23.48
CA LYS A 54 -5.31 32.51 -24.63
C LYS A 54 -5.62 31.45 -25.69
N ASP A 55 -4.62 30.62 -26.02
CA ASP A 55 -4.78 29.55 -27.00
C ASP A 55 -5.72 28.45 -26.48
N GLU A 56 -5.67 28.15 -25.18
CA GLU A 56 -6.56 27.19 -24.52
C GLU A 56 -8.03 27.61 -24.58
N ILE A 57 -8.35 28.89 -24.33
CA ILE A 57 -9.71 29.43 -24.44
C ILE A 57 -10.26 29.21 -25.86
N LEU A 58 -9.46 29.47 -26.89
CA LEU A 58 -9.89 29.34 -28.28
C LEU A 58 -10.02 27.88 -28.72
N ALA A 59 -9.10 27.02 -28.26
CA ALA A 59 -9.11 25.59 -28.57
C ALA A 59 -10.28 24.86 -27.89
N SER A 60 -10.59 25.21 -26.63
CA SER A 60 -11.68 24.57 -25.85
C SER A 60 -13.09 24.88 -26.37
N LEU A 61 -13.24 25.95 -27.16
CA LEU A 61 -14.47 26.24 -27.91
C LEU A 61 -14.60 25.41 -29.20
N ARG A 62 -13.54 24.71 -29.63
CA ARG A 62 -13.50 23.84 -30.82
C ARG A 62 -13.09 22.40 -30.47
N PRO A 63 -13.84 21.70 -29.61
CA PRO A 63 -13.48 20.35 -29.20
C PRO A 63 -13.54 19.38 -30.41
N LYS A 64 -12.58 18.46 -30.49
CA LYS A 64 -12.63 17.35 -31.47
C LYS A 64 -13.81 16.41 -31.21
N SER A 65 -14.21 16.28 -29.95
CA SER A 65 -15.35 15.49 -29.47
C SER A 65 -15.82 16.02 -28.12
N GLY A 66 -17.12 15.95 -27.83
CA GLY A 66 -17.69 16.39 -26.55
C GLY A 66 -18.26 17.80 -26.58
N LEU A 67 -18.54 18.35 -25.38
CA LEU A 67 -19.09 19.70 -25.22
C LEU A 67 -17.99 20.76 -25.36
N LYS A 68 -18.37 21.95 -25.85
CA LYS A 68 -17.52 23.14 -25.72
C LYS A 68 -17.25 23.41 -24.25
N SER A 69 -16.06 23.89 -23.92
CA SER A 69 -15.72 24.26 -22.55
C SER A 69 -14.93 25.56 -22.49
N LEU A 70 -14.75 26.07 -21.28
CA LEU A 70 -13.84 27.15 -20.97
C LEU A 70 -12.96 26.76 -19.77
N PRO A 71 -11.69 27.20 -19.69
CA PRO A 71 -10.80 26.85 -18.59
C PRO A 71 -11.30 27.41 -17.24
N THR A 72 -11.24 26.59 -16.18
CA THR A 72 -11.60 27.01 -14.81
C THR A 72 -10.72 28.12 -14.28
N LEU A 73 -9.48 28.26 -14.79
CA LEU A 73 -8.54 29.32 -14.42
C LEU A 73 -9.11 30.73 -14.63
N LEU A 74 -10.06 30.88 -15.56
CA LEU A 74 -10.79 32.13 -15.79
C LEU A 74 -11.55 32.61 -14.55
N LEU A 75 -11.95 31.68 -13.67
CA LEU A 75 -12.71 31.99 -12.47
C LEU A 75 -11.86 32.61 -11.35
N TYR A 76 -10.53 32.48 -11.40
CA TYR A 76 -9.64 32.77 -10.27
C TYR A 76 -8.72 33.98 -10.50
N ASP A 77 -9.21 35.01 -11.21
CA ASP A 77 -8.56 36.32 -11.16
C ASP A 77 -8.75 36.97 -9.77
N GLU A 78 -8.09 38.12 -9.53
CA GLU A 78 -8.19 38.87 -8.26
C GLU A 78 -9.66 39.05 -7.83
N ARG A 79 -10.55 39.40 -8.76
CA ARG A 79 -11.97 39.59 -8.46
C ARG A 79 -12.69 38.27 -8.18
N GLY A 80 -12.39 37.25 -8.95
CA GLY A 80 -12.93 35.91 -8.79
C GLY A 80 -12.61 35.32 -7.42
N LEU A 81 -11.35 35.43 -6.97
CA LEU A 81 -10.92 34.97 -5.64
C LEU A 81 -11.70 35.66 -4.51
N GLN A 82 -11.97 36.96 -4.61
CA GLN A 82 -12.78 37.69 -3.64
C GLN A 82 -14.24 37.22 -3.62
N ILE A 83 -14.83 36.93 -4.78
CA ILE A 83 -16.20 36.39 -4.85
C ILE A 83 -16.22 34.96 -4.29
N TYR A 84 -15.21 34.14 -4.60
CA TYR A 84 -15.09 32.80 -4.03
C TYR A 84 -14.96 32.84 -2.51
N GLU A 85 -14.21 33.80 -1.96
CA GLU A 85 -14.17 34.03 -0.52
C GLU A 85 -15.58 34.29 0.04
N GLU A 86 -16.42 35.12 -0.61
CA GLU A 86 -17.83 35.31 -0.21
C GLU A 86 -18.62 33.98 -0.20
N ILE A 87 -18.40 33.09 -1.19
CA ILE A 87 -19.02 31.75 -1.24
C ILE A 87 -18.63 30.92 -0.02
N THR A 88 -17.37 30.98 0.43
CA THR A 88 -16.89 30.19 1.57
C THR A 88 -17.57 30.52 2.90
N TYR A 89 -18.24 31.67 3.01
CA TYR A 89 -19.02 32.08 4.18
C TYR A 89 -20.52 31.72 4.08
N LEU A 90 -20.98 31.18 2.95
CA LEU A 90 -22.36 30.75 2.79
C LEU A 90 -22.64 29.48 3.58
N SER A 91 -23.78 29.44 4.27
CA SER A 91 -24.22 28.24 5.00
C SER A 91 -24.54 27.07 4.07
N GLU A 92 -24.92 27.35 2.81
CA GLU A 92 -25.19 26.33 1.78
C GLU A 92 -23.88 25.68 1.29
N TYR A 93 -22.73 26.39 1.33
CA TYR A 93 -21.42 25.86 0.97
C TYR A 93 -20.76 25.15 2.15
N TYR A 94 -21.27 23.95 2.47
CA TYR A 94 -20.89 23.21 3.68
C TYR A 94 -19.40 22.83 3.78
N LEU A 95 -18.70 22.69 2.64
CA LEU A 95 -17.32 22.17 2.58
C LEU A 95 -16.39 22.92 3.52
N THR A 96 -16.48 24.26 3.54
CA THR A 96 -15.64 25.10 4.39
C THR A 96 -15.85 24.80 5.88
N ASN A 97 -17.10 24.68 6.32
CA ASN A 97 -17.40 24.45 7.73
C ASN A 97 -17.13 23.00 8.15
N ALA A 98 -17.34 22.04 7.24
CA ALA A 98 -16.98 20.64 7.48
C ALA A 98 -15.46 20.49 7.67
N GLU A 99 -14.65 21.15 6.84
CA GLU A 99 -13.19 21.13 6.96
C GLU A 99 -12.71 21.85 8.23
N ILE A 100 -13.28 23.00 8.57
CA ILE A 100 -12.97 23.70 9.82
C ILE A 100 -13.29 22.82 11.04
N ASP A 101 -14.44 22.13 11.05
CA ASP A 101 -14.80 21.20 12.12
C ASP A 101 -13.77 20.06 12.28
N VAL A 102 -13.22 19.54 11.18
CA VAL A 102 -12.12 18.56 11.24
C VAL A 102 -10.87 19.18 11.86
N LEU A 103 -10.46 20.35 11.38
CA LEU A 103 -9.26 21.05 11.84
C LEU A 103 -9.35 21.44 13.32
N GLU A 104 -10.46 22.02 13.78
CA GLU A 104 -10.64 22.41 15.18
C GLU A 104 -10.54 21.22 16.14
N ARG A 105 -11.07 20.06 15.74
CA ARG A 105 -11.04 18.84 16.57
C ARG A 105 -9.74 18.07 16.47
N SER A 106 -9.00 18.20 15.37
CA SER A 106 -7.91 17.28 15.03
C SER A 106 -6.57 17.95 14.74
N ALA A 107 -6.45 19.28 14.79
CA ALA A 107 -5.22 19.99 14.41
C ALA A 107 -4.01 19.56 15.24
N GLU A 108 -4.16 19.29 16.54
CA GLU A 108 -3.07 18.76 17.37
C GLU A 108 -2.58 17.38 16.89
N SER A 109 -3.53 16.50 16.55
CA SER A 109 -3.23 15.17 16.00
C SER A 109 -2.55 15.28 14.63
N ILE A 110 -3.03 16.19 13.76
CA ILE A 110 -2.40 16.45 12.46
C ILE A 110 -0.97 16.99 12.67
N ALA A 111 -0.79 18.00 13.52
CA ALA A 111 0.50 18.61 13.82
C ALA A 111 1.52 17.61 14.42
N ALA A 112 1.06 16.64 15.21
CA ALA A 112 1.91 15.58 15.75
C ALA A 112 2.58 14.72 14.67
N ASN A 113 1.95 14.57 13.50
CA ASN A 113 2.50 13.82 12.38
C ASN A 113 3.52 14.63 11.58
N ILE A 114 3.46 15.96 11.59
CA ILE A 114 4.38 16.81 10.82
C ILE A 114 5.73 16.94 11.57
N PRO A 115 6.87 16.55 10.95
CA PRO A 115 8.18 16.69 11.56
C PRO A 115 8.57 18.14 11.78
N SER A 116 9.42 18.41 12.77
CA SER A 116 10.08 19.72 12.86
C SER A 116 11.04 19.90 11.68
N ASN A 117 11.30 21.16 11.33
CA ASN A 117 12.08 21.62 10.17
C ASN A 117 11.44 21.32 8.80
N SER A 118 10.15 20.96 8.79
CA SER A 118 9.41 20.70 7.55
C SER A 118 9.04 21.97 6.81
N MET A 119 8.94 21.85 5.49
CA MET A 119 8.25 22.81 4.63
C MET A 119 6.77 22.41 4.55
N VAL A 120 5.86 23.29 4.94
CA VAL A 120 4.42 23.08 4.78
C VAL A 120 3.95 23.91 3.60
N VAL A 121 3.64 23.27 2.47
CA VAL A 121 3.30 23.97 1.23
C VAL A 121 1.81 23.80 0.94
N GLU A 122 1.03 24.87 1.07
CA GLU A 122 -0.41 24.85 0.79
C GLU A 122 -0.69 25.25 -0.65
N LEU A 123 -1.34 24.34 -1.39
CA LEU A 123 -1.74 24.54 -2.77
C LEU A 123 -3.09 25.28 -2.83
N GLY A 124 -3.08 26.51 -3.34
CA GLY A 124 -4.29 27.32 -3.48
C GLY A 124 -4.75 27.87 -2.13
N SER A 125 -3.89 28.69 -1.53
CA SER A 125 -4.00 29.10 -0.12
C SER A 125 -5.25 29.91 0.24
N GLY A 126 -5.82 30.66 -0.72
CA GLY A 126 -7.04 31.44 -0.49
C GLY A 126 -6.95 32.34 0.74
N ASN A 127 -8.00 32.41 1.56
CA ASN A 127 -8.08 33.37 2.68
C ASN A 127 -7.42 32.94 4.01
N LEU A 128 -6.57 31.90 4.01
CA LEU A 128 -5.76 31.41 5.15
C LEU A 128 -6.51 31.09 6.46
N ARG A 129 -7.84 31.25 6.52
CA ARG A 129 -8.66 31.04 7.71
C ARG A 129 -8.57 29.60 8.22
N LYS A 130 -8.54 28.65 7.30
CA LYS A 130 -8.51 27.21 7.59
C LYS A 130 -7.12 26.77 8.04
N VAL A 131 -6.11 27.09 7.23
CA VAL A 131 -4.71 26.71 7.54
C VAL A 131 -4.23 27.31 8.86
N SER A 132 -4.69 28.51 9.22
CA SER A 132 -4.35 29.16 10.49
C SER A 132 -4.66 28.31 11.72
N ILE A 133 -5.64 27.40 11.65
CA ILE A 133 -5.94 26.45 12.74
C ILE A 133 -4.78 25.44 12.88
N LEU A 134 -4.30 24.90 11.75
CA LEU A 134 -3.16 23.98 11.72
C LEU A 134 -1.85 24.68 12.13
N LEU A 135 -1.60 25.90 11.62
CA LEU A 135 -0.39 26.67 11.97
C LEU A 135 -0.32 26.96 13.48
N ARG A 136 -1.44 27.30 14.12
CA ARG A 136 -1.52 27.45 15.58
C ARG A 136 -1.16 26.16 16.32
N ALA A 137 -1.63 25.01 15.85
CA ALA A 137 -1.31 23.73 16.46
C ALA A 137 0.18 23.35 16.29
N LEU A 138 0.77 23.64 15.13
CA LEU A 138 2.21 23.46 14.88
C LEU A 138 3.06 24.34 15.80
N ASP A 139 2.68 25.62 15.94
CA ASP A 139 3.36 26.56 16.83
C ASP A 139 3.26 26.14 18.30
N ALA A 140 2.05 25.77 18.76
CA ALA A 140 1.82 25.29 20.12
C ALA A 140 2.60 24.00 20.43
N ALA A 141 2.80 23.14 19.45
CA ALA A 141 3.62 21.93 19.55
C ALA A 141 5.14 22.21 19.49
N GLY A 142 5.57 23.47 19.33
CA GLY A 142 6.98 23.86 19.25
C GLY A 142 7.69 23.37 17.98
N LYS A 143 6.94 23.13 16.89
CA LYS A 143 7.48 22.64 15.63
C LYS A 143 8.04 23.80 14.82
N CYS A 144 9.36 23.84 14.62
CA CYS A 144 9.97 24.83 13.73
C CYS A 144 9.59 24.50 12.27
N VAL A 145 8.76 25.30 11.61
CA VAL A 145 8.30 25.01 10.24
C VAL A 145 8.31 26.27 9.38
N ASP A 146 8.57 26.09 8.09
CA ASP A 146 8.37 27.14 7.08
C ASP A 146 7.08 26.81 6.31
N TYR A 147 6.07 27.65 6.48
CA TYR A 147 4.79 27.59 5.77
C TYR A 147 4.86 28.42 4.49
N TYR A 148 4.46 27.83 3.37
CA TYR A 148 4.42 28.45 2.05
C TYR A 148 2.99 28.45 1.51
N ALA A 149 2.39 29.63 1.40
CA ALA A 149 1.12 29.86 0.72
C ALA A 149 1.37 29.95 -0.79
N LEU A 150 0.91 28.97 -1.58
CA LEU A 150 0.99 29.00 -3.04
C LEU A 150 -0.32 29.51 -3.65
N ASP A 151 -0.25 30.59 -4.43
CA ASP A 151 -1.41 31.16 -5.11
C ASP A 151 -1.05 31.89 -6.42
N LEU A 152 -2.07 32.12 -7.25
CA LEU A 152 -1.95 32.73 -8.58
C LEU A 152 -1.89 34.26 -8.54
N SER A 153 -2.39 34.87 -7.47
CA SER A 153 -2.50 36.32 -7.34
C SER A 153 -1.52 36.86 -6.32
N LEU A 154 -0.48 37.56 -6.79
CA LEU A 154 0.48 38.26 -5.92
C LEU A 154 -0.23 39.18 -4.90
N LYS A 155 -1.24 39.94 -5.32
CA LYS A 155 -1.96 40.85 -4.42
C LYS A 155 -2.76 40.12 -3.35
N GLU A 156 -3.35 38.97 -3.67
CA GLU A 156 -4.07 38.18 -2.67
C GLU A 156 -3.11 37.48 -1.71
N LEU A 157 -1.94 37.05 -2.18
CA LEU A 157 -0.86 36.58 -1.29
C LEU A 157 -0.42 37.69 -0.32
N GLU A 158 -0.16 38.91 -0.82
CA GLU A 158 0.17 40.06 0.04
C GLU A 158 -0.93 40.33 1.07
N ARG A 159 -2.19 40.43 0.61
CA ARG A 159 -3.35 40.74 1.47
C ARG A 159 -3.57 39.69 2.56
N THR A 160 -3.42 38.41 2.22
CA THR A 160 -3.75 37.31 3.14
C THR A 160 -2.61 37.03 4.11
N LEU A 161 -1.35 37.07 3.66
CA LEU A 161 -0.18 36.93 4.53
C LEU A 161 -0.07 38.07 5.56
N GLU A 162 -0.51 39.29 5.23
CA GLU A 162 -0.63 40.39 6.20
C GLU A 162 -1.62 40.12 7.34
N GLN A 163 -2.57 39.20 7.16
CA GLN A 163 -3.58 38.85 8.16
C GLN A 163 -3.20 37.65 9.02
N VAL A 164 -2.10 36.96 8.70
CA VAL A 164 -1.63 35.80 9.45
C VAL A 164 -1.09 36.27 10.80
N PRO A 165 -1.47 35.62 11.92
CA PRO A 165 -0.95 35.98 13.23
C PRO A 165 0.56 35.72 13.33
N GLU A 166 1.25 36.45 14.19
CA GLU A 166 2.65 36.13 14.50
C GLU A 166 2.75 34.81 15.26
N PHE A 167 3.70 33.98 14.82
CA PHE A 167 4.02 32.69 15.41
C PHE A 167 5.46 32.68 15.91
N LYS A 168 5.75 31.84 16.91
CA LYS A 168 7.10 31.73 17.49
C LYS A 168 7.99 30.75 16.74
N TYR A 169 7.41 29.66 16.24
CA TYR A 169 8.09 28.54 15.61
C TYR A 169 7.71 28.37 14.13
N VAL A 170 6.58 28.94 13.70
CA VAL A 170 6.13 28.93 12.30
C VAL A 170 6.59 30.21 11.59
N LYS A 171 7.22 30.09 10.44
CA LYS A 171 7.51 31.22 9.54
C LYS A 171 6.60 31.12 8.31
N CYS A 172 6.08 32.25 7.84
CA CYS A 172 5.13 32.28 6.73
C CYS A 172 5.75 32.97 5.52
N HIS A 173 5.53 32.37 4.36
CA HIS A 173 6.08 32.76 3.06
C HIS A 173 5.00 32.65 1.99
N GLY A 174 5.14 33.40 0.90
CA GLY A 174 4.31 33.27 -0.29
C GLY A 174 5.08 32.65 -1.45
N LEU A 175 4.38 31.85 -2.26
CA LEU A 175 4.83 31.37 -3.56
C LEU A 175 3.82 31.86 -4.60
N HIS A 176 4.28 32.72 -5.51
CA HIS A 176 3.46 33.21 -6.60
C HIS A 176 3.67 32.30 -7.81
N GLY A 177 2.65 31.50 -8.14
CA GLY A 177 2.70 30.56 -9.26
C GLY A 177 1.58 29.53 -9.26
N THR A 178 1.63 28.65 -10.26
CA THR A 178 0.72 27.52 -10.43
C THR A 178 1.15 26.33 -9.57
N TYR A 179 0.32 25.28 -9.52
CA TYR A 179 0.68 24.03 -8.85
C TYR A 179 1.87 23.33 -9.51
N ASP A 180 1.96 23.41 -10.84
CA ASP A 180 3.09 22.86 -11.61
C ASP A 180 4.39 23.63 -11.31
N ASP A 181 4.31 24.95 -11.18
CA ASP A 181 5.43 25.79 -10.73
C ASP A 181 5.88 25.39 -9.31
N GLY A 182 4.92 25.20 -8.39
CA GLY A 182 5.18 24.73 -7.03
C GLY A 182 5.86 23.36 -7.01
N LEU A 183 5.39 22.42 -7.84
CA LEU A 183 6.01 21.11 -8.00
C LEU A 183 7.45 21.20 -8.56
N ALA A 184 7.68 22.06 -9.56
CA ALA A 184 9.01 22.30 -10.10
C ALA A 184 9.95 22.94 -9.06
N TRP A 185 9.45 23.88 -8.27
CA TRP A 185 10.19 24.51 -7.17
C TRP A 185 10.58 23.50 -6.08
N LEU A 186 9.71 22.54 -5.77
CA LEU A 186 10.01 21.45 -4.82
C LEU A 186 11.13 20.51 -5.32
N LYS A 187 11.34 20.41 -6.64
CA LYS A 187 12.41 19.59 -7.25
C LYS A 187 13.80 20.25 -7.16
N LEU A 188 13.88 21.53 -6.82
CA LEU A 188 15.17 22.23 -6.72
C LEU A 188 16.06 21.56 -5.64
N PRO A 189 17.38 21.42 -5.87
CA PRO A 189 18.30 20.74 -4.94
C PRO A 189 18.23 21.24 -3.49
N GLU A 190 18.05 22.55 -3.29
CA GLU A 190 17.92 23.20 -1.99
C GLU A 190 16.63 22.82 -1.24
N ASN A 191 15.58 22.42 -1.96
CA ASN A 191 14.27 22.08 -1.40
C ASN A 191 14.04 20.57 -1.32
N SER A 192 14.61 19.80 -2.26
CA SER A 192 14.37 18.37 -2.37
C SER A 192 14.79 17.58 -1.12
N SER A 193 15.88 18.01 -0.47
CA SER A 193 16.44 17.40 0.74
C SER A 193 15.69 17.73 2.04
N ARG A 194 14.79 18.72 2.02
CA ARG A 194 14.03 19.12 3.21
C ARG A 194 12.76 18.26 3.34
N PRO A 195 12.39 17.83 4.57
CA PRO A 195 11.10 17.20 4.81
C PRO A 195 9.97 18.14 4.39
N LYS A 196 8.97 17.62 3.69
CA LYS A 196 7.86 18.44 3.19
C LYS A 196 6.50 17.80 3.45
N CYS A 197 5.53 18.65 3.77
CA CYS A 197 4.12 18.32 3.88
C CYS A 197 3.37 19.23 2.90
N VAL A 198 2.89 18.66 1.80
CA VAL A 198 2.04 19.38 0.85
C VAL A 198 0.61 19.33 1.34
N VAL A 199 -0.10 20.46 1.33
CA VAL A 199 -1.46 20.60 1.84
C VAL A 199 -2.38 20.99 0.68
N SER A 200 -3.45 20.23 0.45
CA SER A 200 -4.53 20.58 -0.47
C SER A 200 -5.87 20.54 0.26
N MET A 201 -6.47 21.71 0.42
CA MET A 201 -7.70 21.91 1.20
C MET A 201 -8.88 22.29 0.31
N GLY A 202 -10.10 22.22 0.86
CA GLY A 202 -11.34 22.62 0.17
C GLY A 202 -11.85 21.61 -0.85
N SER A 203 -11.35 20.37 -0.82
CA SER A 203 -11.70 19.31 -1.78
C SER A 203 -11.46 19.70 -3.25
N SER A 204 -10.42 20.51 -3.51
CA SER A 204 -10.00 20.92 -4.86
C SER A 204 -9.67 19.74 -5.78
N ILE A 205 -9.35 18.58 -5.22
CA ILE A 205 -9.15 17.33 -5.98
C ILE A 205 -10.43 16.87 -6.71
N GLY A 206 -11.59 17.33 -6.27
CA GLY A 206 -12.87 17.15 -6.96
C GLY A 206 -12.97 17.88 -8.29
N ASN A 207 -12.09 18.85 -8.55
CA ASN A 207 -12.14 19.64 -9.79
C ASN A 207 -11.49 18.92 -10.98
N PHE A 208 -10.79 17.81 -10.72
CA PHE A 208 -10.15 16.97 -11.73
C PHE A 208 -11.06 15.83 -12.15
N GLN A 209 -10.93 15.37 -13.40
CA GLN A 209 -11.45 14.04 -13.73
C GLN A 209 -10.74 12.99 -12.89
N ARG A 210 -11.39 11.84 -12.62
CA ARG A 210 -10.84 10.80 -11.73
C ARG A 210 -9.41 10.38 -12.07
N HIS A 211 -9.10 10.18 -13.36
CA HIS A 211 -7.77 9.80 -13.80
C HIS A 211 -6.76 10.94 -13.64
N ASP A 212 -7.15 12.18 -13.95
CA ASP A 212 -6.32 13.37 -13.76
C ASP A 212 -6.01 13.63 -12.29
N ALA A 213 -6.97 13.37 -11.39
CA ALA A 213 -6.77 13.47 -9.94
C ALA A 213 -5.67 12.51 -9.46
N SER A 214 -5.70 11.26 -9.94
CA SER A 214 -4.67 10.27 -9.60
C SER A 214 -3.31 10.64 -10.18
N ALA A 215 -3.26 11.14 -11.42
CA ALA A 215 -2.04 11.60 -12.06
C ALA A 215 -1.44 12.83 -11.35
N PHE A 216 -2.28 13.76 -10.91
CA PHE A 216 -1.88 14.92 -10.13
C PHE A 216 -1.24 14.51 -8.80
N LEU A 217 -1.87 13.61 -8.03
CA LEU A 217 -1.26 13.13 -6.79
C LEU A 217 0.03 12.35 -7.06
N LYS A 218 0.07 11.53 -8.11
CA LYS A 218 1.25 10.78 -8.52
C LYS A 218 2.46 11.68 -8.81
N SER A 219 2.25 12.83 -9.46
CA SER A 219 3.34 13.76 -9.79
C SER A 219 4.05 14.30 -8.53
N PHE A 220 3.31 14.49 -7.43
CA PHE A 220 3.89 14.80 -6.13
C PHE A 220 4.54 13.58 -5.48
N ALA A 221 3.91 12.40 -5.55
CA ALA A 221 4.50 11.15 -5.02
C ALA A 221 5.89 10.86 -5.62
N GLU A 222 6.08 11.16 -6.91
CA GLU A 222 7.34 10.95 -7.62
C GLU A 222 8.48 11.80 -7.07
N VAL A 223 8.20 13.02 -6.59
CA VAL A 223 9.21 13.91 -5.98
C VAL A 223 9.38 13.75 -4.48
N PHE A 224 8.48 13.01 -3.84
CA PHE A 224 8.52 12.76 -2.40
C PHE A 224 9.62 11.77 -2.03
N SER A 225 10.30 12.08 -0.93
CA SER A 225 11.03 11.10 -0.13
C SER A 225 10.06 10.28 0.74
N PRO A 226 10.48 9.14 1.31
CA PRO A 226 9.61 8.31 2.16
C PRO A 226 9.06 9.02 3.41
N SER A 227 9.67 10.12 3.86
CA SER A 227 9.22 10.91 5.01
C SER A 227 8.28 12.06 4.64
N ASP A 228 8.08 12.33 3.35
CA ASP A 228 7.26 13.43 2.86
C ASP A 228 5.77 13.03 2.86
N MET A 229 4.93 14.04 3.05
CA MET A 229 3.50 13.84 3.32
C MET A 229 2.64 14.70 2.39
N PHE A 230 1.42 14.22 2.13
CA PHE A 230 0.38 14.97 1.46
C PHE A 230 -0.87 14.99 2.35
N LEU A 231 -1.21 16.15 2.92
CA LEU A 231 -2.45 16.36 3.65
C LEU A 231 -3.52 16.85 2.69
N ILE A 232 -4.49 15.99 2.36
CA ILE A 232 -5.53 16.28 1.37
C ILE A 232 -6.93 16.19 1.97
N ALA A 233 -7.78 17.16 1.65
CA ALA A 233 -9.19 17.10 1.98
C ALA A 233 -10.02 16.54 0.82
N ILE A 234 -10.96 15.65 1.12
CA ILE A 234 -11.79 14.94 0.15
C ILE A 234 -13.24 14.97 0.62
N ASP A 235 -14.12 15.49 -0.23
CA ASP A 235 -15.56 15.50 -0.03
C ASP A 235 -16.17 14.17 -0.50
N ALA A 236 -16.71 13.42 0.46
CA ALA A 236 -17.35 12.13 0.26
C ALA A 236 -18.88 12.21 0.30
N THR A 237 -19.44 13.42 0.31
CA THR A 237 -20.89 13.64 0.44
C THR A 237 -21.66 12.97 -0.68
N SER A 238 -22.66 12.20 -0.27
CA SER A 238 -23.60 11.51 -1.16
C SER A 238 -24.97 12.20 -1.28
N ASN A 239 -25.23 13.26 -0.49
CA ASN A 239 -26.51 13.98 -0.48
C ASN A 239 -26.67 14.93 -1.69
N PRO A 240 -27.57 14.64 -2.65
CA PRO A 240 -27.72 15.42 -3.88
C PRO A 240 -28.15 16.87 -3.67
N GLU A 241 -29.11 17.12 -2.77
CA GLU A 241 -29.62 18.48 -2.54
C GLU A 241 -28.58 19.37 -1.87
N LYS A 242 -27.85 18.79 -0.92
CA LYS A 242 -26.79 19.51 -0.21
C LYS A 242 -25.67 19.91 -1.17
N ILE A 243 -25.28 19.00 -2.08
CA ILE A 243 -24.28 19.28 -3.12
C ILE A 243 -24.84 20.32 -4.10
N TYR A 244 -26.07 20.16 -4.58
CA TYR A 244 -26.68 21.09 -5.52
C TYR A 244 -26.68 22.53 -4.98
N HIS A 245 -27.09 22.73 -3.72
CA HIS A 245 -27.16 24.06 -3.12
C HIS A 245 -25.81 24.65 -2.73
N ALA A 246 -24.78 23.83 -2.49
CA ALA A 246 -23.43 24.33 -2.30
C ALA A 246 -22.94 25.13 -3.52
N TYR A 247 -23.25 24.66 -4.73
CA TYR A 247 -22.81 25.29 -5.98
C TYR A 247 -23.93 26.06 -6.72
N ASN A 248 -25.14 26.08 -6.17
CA ASN A 248 -26.27 26.89 -6.66
C ASN A 248 -26.94 27.59 -5.47
N ASP A 249 -26.20 28.50 -4.85
CA ASP A 249 -26.66 29.24 -3.68
C ASP A 249 -27.84 30.16 -4.01
N LYS A 250 -28.72 30.38 -3.03
CA LYS A 250 -29.92 31.21 -3.25
C LYS A 250 -29.64 32.68 -3.46
N LYS A 251 -28.44 33.16 -3.09
CA LYS A 251 -28.02 34.55 -3.27
C LYS A 251 -27.41 34.79 -4.65
N GLY A 252 -27.17 33.74 -5.44
CA GLY A 252 -26.58 33.82 -6.77
C GLY A 252 -25.10 34.20 -6.79
N ILE A 253 -24.39 34.06 -5.66
CA ILE A 253 -22.97 34.44 -5.56
C ILE A 253 -22.11 33.47 -6.40
N THR A 254 -22.41 32.18 -6.39
CA THR A 254 -21.70 31.17 -7.20
C THR A 254 -21.92 31.40 -8.70
N HIS A 255 -23.12 31.79 -9.11
CA HIS A 255 -23.37 32.16 -10.52
C HIS A 255 -22.62 33.44 -10.91
N LYS A 256 -22.54 34.43 -10.00
CA LYS A 256 -21.71 35.63 -10.21
C LYS A 256 -20.22 35.31 -10.33
N PHE A 257 -19.73 34.36 -9.53
CA PHE A 257 -18.37 33.85 -9.64
C PHE A 257 -18.11 33.19 -11.00
N ILE A 258 -19.04 32.36 -11.47
CA ILE A 258 -18.95 31.74 -12.79
C ILE A 258 -18.95 32.82 -13.89
N LEU A 259 -19.90 33.76 -13.88
CA LEU A 259 -19.95 34.84 -14.89
C LEU A 259 -18.72 35.76 -14.90
N ASN A 260 -18.01 35.90 -13.76
CA ASN A 260 -16.74 36.61 -13.71
C ASN A 260 -15.68 35.99 -14.65
N GLY A 261 -15.74 34.68 -14.89
CA GLY A 261 -14.85 34.00 -15.84
C GLY A 261 -14.95 34.54 -17.27
N LEU A 262 -16.15 34.94 -17.71
CA LEU A 262 -16.34 35.56 -19.03
C LEU A 262 -15.72 36.97 -19.11
N ILE A 263 -15.79 37.73 -18.02
CA ILE A 263 -15.11 39.04 -17.91
C ILE A 263 -13.60 38.84 -18.03
N GLN A 264 -13.07 37.84 -17.33
CA GLN A 264 -11.64 37.53 -17.36
C GLN A 264 -11.20 37.04 -18.74
N ALA A 265 -12.02 36.22 -19.41
CA ALA A 265 -11.75 35.77 -20.77
C ALA A 265 -11.63 36.97 -21.74
N ASN A 266 -12.51 37.97 -21.63
CA ASN A 266 -12.41 39.19 -22.44
C ASN A 266 -11.07 39.92 -22.22
N LYS A 267 -10.64 40.05 -20.96
CA LYS A 267 -9.35 40.70 -20.64
C LYS A 267 -8.17 39.93 -21.25
N ILE A 268 -8.14 38.60 -21.12
CA ILE A 268 -7.06 37.75 -21.67
C ILE A 268 -7.05 37.78 -23.20
N LEU A 269 -8.22 37.76 -23.83
CA LEU A 269 -8.34 37.82 -25.29
C LEU A 269 -8.00 39.21 -25.84
N GLY A 270 -8.10 40.25 -25.01
CA GLY A 270 -7.91 41.65 -25.39
C GLY A 270 -9.09 42.24 -26.15
N GLU A 271 -10.24 41.57 -26.15
CA GLU A 271 -11.43 41.88 -26.94
C GLU A 271 -12.69 41.62 -26.12
N ASN A 272 -13.73 42.45 -26.28
CA ASN A 272 -15.01 42.26 -25.59
C ASN A 272 -15.92 41.32 -26.39
N ILE A 273 -15.68 40.01 -26.27
CA ILE A 273 -16.37 38.94 -26.99
C ILE A 273 -17.59 38.44 -26.22
N PHE A 274 -17.49 38.38 -24.89
CA PHE A 274 -18.52 37.87 -24.01
C PHE A 274 -19.25 39.01 -23.29
N ASP A 275 -20.45 39.38 -23.77
CA ASP A 275 -21.35 40.25 -23.02
C ASP A 275 -22.15 39.42 -22.01
N ILE A 276 -21.92 39.63 -20.72
CA ILE A 276 -22.50 38.85 -19.62
C ILE A 276 -24.04 38.80 -19.69
N ALA A 277 -24.70 39.86 -20.18
CA ALA A 277 -26.16 39.90 -20.30
C ALA A 277 -26.71 38.84 -21.26
N ASP A 278 -25.87 38.36 -22.18
CA ASP A 278 -26.21 37.30 -23.11
C ASP A 278 -26.01 35.89 -22.54
N TRP A 279 -25.49 35.71 -21.33
CA TRP A 279 -25.15 34.40 -20.77
C TRP A 279 -25.88 34.11 -19.46
N ALA A 280 -26.46 32.91 -19.37
CA ALA A 280 -26.96 32.32 -18.15
C ALA A 280 -25.97 31.26 -17.62
N VAL A 281 -26.06 30.97 -16.32
CA VAL A 281 -25.33 29.88 -15.68
C VAL A 281 -26.29 28.76 -15.34
N ILE A 282 -25.92 27.53 -15.69
CA ILE A 282 -26.64 26.31 -15.36
C ILE A 282 -25.74 25.47 -14.46
N GLY A 283 -26.15 25.22 -13.22
CA GLY A 283 -25.49 24.28 -12.32
C GLY A 283 -26.40 23.10 -12.03
N GLU A 284 -25.91 21.87 -12.15
CA GLU A 284 -26.68 20.66 -11.91
C GLU A 284 -25.87 19.62 -11.13
N TYR A 285 -26.58 18.79 -10.36
CA TYR A 285 -26.00 17.59 -9.75
C TYR A 285 -26.30 16.38 -10.64
N VAL A 286 -25.29 15.56 -10.87
CA VAL A 286 -25.41 14.31 -11.66
C VAL A 286 -24.80 13.16 -10.87
N TYR A 287 -25.46 12.00 -10.93
CA TYR A 287 -24.94 10.74 -10.42
C TYR A 287 -25.06 9.69 -11.53
N ASP A 288 -23.92 9.26 -12.06
CA ASP A 288 -23.83 8.24 -13.11
C ASP A 288 -22.62 7.33 -12.88
N THR A 289 -22.17 6.59 -13.89
CA THR A 289 -21.02 5.68 -13.79
C THR A 289 -19.70 6.37 -13.45
N GLN A 290 -19.62 7.71 -13.53
CA GLN A 290 -18.46 8.50 -13.12
C GLN A 290 -18.57 9.00 -11.66
N GLY A 291 -19.64 8.63 -10.95
CA GLY A 291 -19.91 9.02 -9.58
C GLY A 291 -20.72 10.32 -9.45
N GLY A 292 -20.97 10.70 -8.20
CA GLY A 292 -21.69 11.92 -7.86
C GLY A 292 -20.84 13.17 -8.08
N ARG A 293 -21.38 14.17 -8.78
CA ARG A 293 -20.70 15.44 -9.03
C ARG A 293 -21.68 16.59 -9.18
N HIS A 294 -21.23 17.80 -8.84
CA HIS A 294 -21.80 19.02 -9.42
C HIS A 294 -21.07 19.37 -10.71
N GLN A 295 -21.76 19.97 -11.66
CA GLN A 295 -21.18 20.53 -12.87
C GLN A 295 -21.89 21.82 -13.28
N ALA A 296 -21.12 22.78 -13.78
CA ALA A 296 -21.60 24.07 -14.22
C ALA A 296 -21.31 24.37 -15.69
N PHE A 297 -22.23 25.11 -16.32
CA PHE A 297 -22.18 25.51 -17.72
C PHE A 297 -22.56 26.97 -17.89
N TYR A 298 -21.95 27.64 -18.87
CA TYR A 298 -22.54 28.82 -19.49
C TYR A 298 -23.54 28.38 -20.57
N SER A 299 -24.61 29.15 -20.73
CA SER A 299 -25.60 28.95 -21.78
C SER A 299 -26.02 30.31 -22.34
N PRO A 300 -25.82 30.59 -23.64
CA PRO A 300 -26.16 31.88 -24.18
C PRO A 300 -27.67 31.99 -24.42
N ASN A 301 -28.23 33.18 -24.22
CA ASN A 301 -29.65 33.49 -24.38
C ASN A 301 -30.04 33.74 -25.84
N ARG A 302 -29.04 33.87 -26.72
CA ARG A 302 -29.16 34.04 -28.17
C ARG A 302 -27.98 33.36 -28.87
N ASP A 303 -28.03 33.25 -30.20
CA ASP A 303 -26.88 32.79 -30.97
C ASP A 303 -25.73 33.82 -30.86
N ILE A 304 -24.54 33.33 -30.52
CA ILE A 304 -23.32 34.14 -30.37
C ILE A 304 -22.24 33.54 -31.26
N VAL A 305 -21.57 34.40 -32.02
CA VAL A 305 -20.40 34.03 -32.81
C VAL A 305 -19.15 34.51 -32.08
N ILE A 306 -18.38 33.56 -31.54
CA ILE A 306 -17.09 33.80 -30.90
C ILE A 306 -16.02 33.59 -31.96
N LYS A 307 -15.51 34.69 -32.52
CA LYS A 307 -14.64 34.69 -33.72
C LYS A 307 -15.33 34.02 -34.92
N ASP A 308 -15.07 32.75 -35.16
CA ASP A 308 -15.59 31.88 -36.23
C ASP A 308 -16.41 30.70 -35.66
N VAL A 309 -16.57 30.61 -34.34
CA VAL A 309 -17.29 29.54 -33.66
C VAL A 309 -18.70 30.01 -33.31
N LEU A 310 -19.71 29.34 -33.87
CA LEU A 310 -21.10 29.53 -33.47
C LEU A 310 -21.40 28.78 -32.17
N VAL A 311 -21.89 29.50 -31.16
CA VAL A 311 -22.52 28.95 -29.96
C VAL A 311 -24.00 29.28 -30.02
N LYS A 312 -24.85 28.26 -30.14
CA LYS A 312 -26.29 28.46 -30.31
C LYS A 312 -26.96 28.85 -29.01
N ALA A 313 -28.07 29.58 -29.09
CA ALA A 313 -28.94 29.85 -27.95
C ALA A 313 -29.27 28.54 -27.19
N GLY A 314 -29.06 28.52 -25.88
CA GLY A 314 -29.28 27.34 -25.03
C GLY A 314 -28.17 26.28 -25.07
N GLU A 315 -27.13 26.45 -25.90
CA GLU A 315 -26.00 25.50 -25.95
C GLU A 315 -25.17 25.56 -24.67
N ARG A 316 -24.84 24.39 -24.12
CA ARG A 316 -24.06 24.27 -22.88
C ARG A 316 -22.56 24.33 -23.15
N VAL A 317 -21.89 25.33 -22.57
CA VAL A 317 -20.43 25.46 -22.55
C VAL A 317 -19.93 25.15 -21.14
N LYS A 318 -19.25 24.02 -20.94
CA LYS A 318 -18.82 23.55 -19.60
C LYS A 318 -17.76 24.48 -19.02
N ILE A 319 -17.85 24.79 -17.73
CA ILE A 319 -16.86 25.63 -17.04
C ILE A 319 -16.29 24.98 -15.78
N GLU A 320 -17.08 24.24 -15.02
CA GLU A 320 -16.62 23.70 -13.74
C GLU A 320 -17.25 22.32 -13.47
N VAL A 321 -16.56 21.54 -12.66
CA VAL A 321 -17.03 20.26 -12.14
C VAL A 321 -16.48 20.10 -10.73
N SER A 322 -17.27 19.53 -9.82
CA SER A 322 -16.84 19.11 -8.50
C SER A 322 -17.30 17.68 -8.21
N LEU A 323 -16.40 16.73 -8.40
CA LEU A 323 -16.62 15.31 -8.12
C LEU A 323 -16.51 15.03 -6.63
N LYS A 324 -17.39 14.15 -6.14
CA LYS A 324 -17.39 13.62 -4.78
C LYS A 324 -16.82 12.21 -4.78
N TYR A 325 -16.08 11.81 -3.75
CA TYR A 325 -15.40 10.51 -3.71
C TYR A 325 -15.94 9.68 -2.56
N SER A 326 -16.58 8.54 -2.87
CA SER A 326 -16.87 7.52 -1.86
C SER A 326 -15.58 6.99 -1.21
N GLN A 327 -15.72 6.20 -0.15
CA GLN A 327 -14.58 5.58 0.52
C GLN A 327 -13.79 4.67 -0.45
N GLU A 328 -14.48 3.87 -1.24
CA GLU A 328 -13.88 2.97 -2.23
C GLU A 328 -13.16 3.76 -3.34
N GLU A 329 -13.77 4.82 -3.85
CA GLU A 329 -13.16 5.70 -4.85
C GLU A 329 -11.94 6.45 -4.30
N THR A 330 -11.95 6.81 -3.01
CA THR A 330 -10.81 7.44 -2.34
C THR A 330 -9.64 6.47 -2.22
N VAL A 331 -9.89 5.24 -1.77
CA VAL A 331 -8.86 4.19 -1.70
C VAL A 331 -8.26 3.94 -3.09
N LYS A 332 -9.09 3.90 -4.13
CA LYS A 332 -8.63 3.75 -5.51
C LYS A 332 -7.78 4.94 -5.97
N LEU A 333 -8.23 6.19 -5.73
CA LEU A 333 -7.50 7.41 -6.06
C LEU A 333 -6.09 7.39 -5.45
N VAL A 334 -5.98 7.07 -4.16
CA VAL A 334 -4.71 7.05 -3.43
C VAL A 334 -3.79 5.92 -3.94
N LYS A 335 -4.34 4.73 -4.19
CA LYS A 335 -3.60 3.58 -4.73
C LYS A 335 -3.06 3.88 -6.13
N ASP A 336 -3.89 4.38 -7.03
CA ASP A 336 -3.51 4.71 -8.41
C ASP A 336 -2.44 5.82 -8.46
N ALA A 337 -2.40 6.68 -7.43
CA ALA A 337 -1.37 7.70 -7.26
C ALA A 337 -0.02 7.17 -6.72
N GLY A 338 0.10 5.89 -6.39
CA GLY A 338 1.30 5.33 -5.76
C GLY A 338 1.53 5.84 -4.33
N MET A 339 0.45 6.21 -3.63
CA MET A 339 0.46 6.65 -2.25
C MET A 339 -0.31 5.66 -1.35
N MET A 340 -0.21 5.85 -0.03
CA MET A 340 -1.02 5.14 0.95
C MET A 340 -1.53 6.11 2.03
N GLU A 341 -2.71 5.80 2.59
CA GLU A 341 -3.29 6.57 3.70
C GLU A 341 -2.58 6.20 5.00
N ALA A 342 -1.88 7.17 5.61
CA ALA A 342 -1.27 7.02 6.93
C ALA A 342 -2.28 7.31 8.06
N ARG A 343 -3.15 8.30 7.84
CA ARG A 343 -4.18 8.76 8.79
C ARG A 343 -5.37 9.36 8.06
N LYS A 344 -6.53 9.35 8.73
CA LYS A 344 -7.76 10.00 8.30
C LYS A 344 -8.46 10.66 9.47
N TRP A 345 -9.01 11.86 9.25
CA TRP A 345 -9.87 12.58 10.18
C TRP A 345 -11.17 12.99 9.47
N SER A 346 -12.30 12.66 10.07
CA SER A 346 -13.62 12.87 9.47
C SER A 346 -14.37 14.00 10.16
N ALA A 347 -15.18 14.74 9.40
CA ALA A 347 -16.10 15.75 9.93
C ALA A 347 -17.16 15.10 10.83
N SER A 348 -17.66 15.84 11.80
CA SER A 348 -18.56 15.32 12.83
C SER A 348 -19.99 15.10 12.33
N LYS A 349 -20.39 15.84 11.29
CA LYS A 349 -21.77 15.85 10.75
C LYS A 349 -21.85 15.56 9.25
N ASP A 350 -20.73 15.66 8.55
CA ASP A 350 -20.67 15.64 7.11
C ASP A 350 -19.74 14.53 6.64
N GLU A 351 -20.04 13.95 5.47
CA GLU A 351 -19.16 12.99 4.80
C GLU A 351 -18.00 13.75 4.15
N TYR A 352 -17.13 14.33 4.97
CA TYR A 352 -15.97 15.12 4.56
C TYR A 352 -14.76 14.68 5.37
N ASN A 353 -13.64 14.42 4.71
CA ASN A 353 -12.49 13.79 5.33
C ASN A 353 -11.19 14.52 4.97
N MET A 354 -10.29 14.63 5.94
CA MET A 354 -8.88 14.96 5.70
C MET A 354 -8.06 13.68 5.79
N HIS A 355 -7.22 13.44 4.78
CA HIS A 355 -6.36 12.27 4.66
C HIS A 355 -4.90 12.72 4.69
N LEU A 356 -4.09 12.07 5.52
CA LEU A 356 -2.64 12.18 5.46
C LEU A 356 -2.12 11.03 4.60
N LEU A 357 -1.60 11.35 3.43
CA LEU A 357 -1.02 10.39 2.51
C LEU A 357 0.51 10.43 2.61
N ILE A 358 1.12 9.27 2.45
CA ILE A 358 2.57 9.12 2.32
C ILE A 358 2.87 8.37 1.03
N LYS A 359 4.07 8.58 0.48
CA LYS A 359 4.53 7.82 -0.69
C LYS A 359 4.51 6.34 -0.35
N SER A 360 3.86 5.55 -1.20
CA SER A 360 3.99 4.10 -1.09
C SER A 360 5.43 3.75 -1.47
N THR A 361 6.24 3.38 -0.48
CA THR A 361 7.52 2.70 -0.76
C THR A 361 7.15 1.29 -1.20
N MET A 362 6.82 1.12 -2.49
CA MET A 362 6.20 -0.09 -3.07
C MET A 362 6.37 -1.33 -2.20
N ILE A 363 5.31 -1.69 -1.47
CA ILE A 363 5.35 -2.80 -0.54
C ILE A 363 5.02 -4.13 -1.27
N PHE A 364 5.45 -4.28 -2.52
CA PHE A 364 5.15 -5.41 -3.40
C PHE A 364 3.69 -5.49 -3.93
N ASN A 365 3.57 -5.84 -5.22
CA ASN A 365 2.27 -5.96 -5.90
C ASN A 365 1.59 -7.30 -5.55
N SER A 366 0.27 -7.36 -5.59
CA SER A 366 -0.52 -8.59 -5.35
C SER A 366 -1.02 -9.28 -6.61
N ASN A 367 -0.86 -8.65 -7.78
CA ASN A 367 -1.22 -9.23 -9.06
C ASN A 367 -0.04 -10.07 -9.60
N PRO A 368 -0.25 -11.37 -9.89
CA PRO A 368 0.78 -12.27 -10.42
C PRO A 368 1.38 -11.79 -11.75
N ASP A 369 0.60 -11.09 -12.58
CA ASP A 369 1.07 -10.53 -13.86
C ASP A 369 2.11 -9.41 -13.66
N VAL A 370 2.26 -8.92 -12.42
CA VAL A 370 3.28 -7.94 -12.05
C VAL A 370 4.40 -8.61 -11.27
N TYR A 371 4.11 -9.22 -10.11
CA TYR A 371 5.17 -9.74 -9.22
C TYR A 371 5.84 -11.04 -9.74
N ALA A 372 5.25 -11.68 -10.75
CA ALA A 372 5.82 -12.85 -11.42
C ALA A 372 5.99 -12.64 -12.93
N SER A 373 6.12 -11.39 -13.37
CA SER A 373 6.23 -11.03 -14.80
C SER A 373 7.52 -11.48 -15.49
N SER A 374 8.57 -11.81 -14.74
CA SER A 374 9.92 -12.05 -15.28
C SER A 374 10.59 -13.32 -14.75
N THR A 375 11.58 -13.81 -15.52
CA THR A 375 12.41 -14.98 -15.21
C THR A 375 13.58 -14.67 -14.28
N ALA A 376 13.86 -13.39 -14.01
CA ALA A 376 14.78 -12.86 -13.00
C ALA A 376 14.08 -11.72 -12.21
N PRO A 377 14.49 -11.38 -10.97
CA PRO A 377 13.92 -10.21 -10.29
C PRO A 377 14.09 -8.96 -11.15
N THR A 378 13.16 -8.03 -11.12
CA THR A 378 13.36 -6.71 -11.73
C THR A 378 14.23 -5.84 -10.81
N PHE A 379 14.78 -4.74 -11.32
CA PHE A 379 15.51 -3.83 -10.45
C PHE A 379 14.58 -3.13 -9.44
N GLU A 380 13.33 -2.88 -9.83
CA GLU A 380 12.28 -2.38 -8.96
C GLU A 380 11.97 -3.36 -7.81
N ASP A 381 11.98 -4.67 -8.07
CA ASP A 381 11.85 -5.69 -7.02
C ASP A 381 12.98 -5.56 -5.99
N TRP A 382 14.23 -5.43 -6.46
CA TRP A 382 15.39 -5.23 -5.59
C TRP A 382 15.27 -3.95 -4.76
N GLN A 383 14.83 -2.84 -5.36
CA GLN A 383 14.61 -1.59 -4.63
C GLN A 383 13.54 -1.73 -3.54
N GLY A 384 12.44 -2.42 -3.84
CA GLY A 384 11.39 -2.73 -2.86
C GLY A 384 11.93 -3.56 -1.70
N LEU A 385 12.62 -4.66 -2.00
CA LEU A 385 13.20 -5.55 -1.01
C LEU A 385 14.23 -4.83 -0.13
N TRP A 386 15.16 -4.08 -0.71
CA TRP A 386 16.18 -3.32 0.03
C TRP A 386 15.56 -2.21 0.89
N SER A 387 14.49 -1.57 0.44
CA SER A 387 13.77 -0.56 1.24
C SER A 387 13.15 -1.16 2.50
N VAL A 388 12.53 -2.34 2.37
CA VAL A 388 11.98 -3.07 3.53
C VAL A 388 13.11 -3.59 4.42
N TRP A 389 14.16 -4.17 3.84
CA TRP A 389 15.36 -4.61 4.55
C TRP A 389 15.97 -3.52 5.41
N ASP A 390 16.20 -2.35 4.83
CA ASP A 390 16.78 -1.21 5.54
C ASP A 390 15.82 -0.66 6.60
N THR A 391 14.51 -0.71 6.37
CA THR A 391 13.52 -0.32 7.39
C THR A 391 13.60 -1.25 8.60
N VAL A 392 13.59 -2.56 8.38
CA VAL A 392 13.70 -3.55 9.46
C VAL A 392 15.05 -3.40 10.16
N THR A 393 16.15 -3.48 9.44
CA THR A 393 17.48 -3.62 10.05
C THR A 393 18.10 -2.32 10.56
N ARG A 394 17.74 -1.16 10.01
CA ARG A 394 18.37 0.13 10.33
C ARG A 394 17.46 1.11 11.05
N LYS A 395 16.14 0.89 11.05
CA LYS A 395 15.18 1.75 11.75
C LYS A 395 14.50 1.04 12.91
N MET A 396 14.15 -0.24 12.75
CA MET A 396 13.41 -0.98 13.79
C MET A 396 14.33 -1.57 14.87
N ILE A 397 15.61 -1.80 14.55
CA ILE A 397 16.61 -2.35 15.48
C ILE A 397 17.51 -1.21 15.99
N PRO A 398 17.47 -0.87 17.29
CA PRO A 398 18.46 0.02 17.88
C PRO A 398 19.88 -0.53 17.72
N ASN A 399 20.88 0.33 17.53
CA ASN A 399 22.28 -0.12 17.34
C ASN A 399 22.80 -1.00 18.49
N GLU A 400 22.36 -0.71 19.72
CA GLU A 400 22.69 -1.50 20.92
C GLU A 400 22.09 -2.92 20.92
N GLU A 401 21.00 -3.15 20.17
CA GLU A 401 20.35 -4.48 20.03
C GLU A 401 20.95 -5.30 18.89
N LEU A 402 21.84 -4.75 18.08
CA LEU A 402 22.43 -5.46 16.95
C LEU A 402 23.21 -6.70 17.40
N VAL A 403 23.89 -6.64 18.55
CA VAL A 403 24.66 -7.76 19.10
C VAL A 403 23.84 -8.71 19.98
N GLU A 404 22.55 -8.39 20.19
CA GLU A 404 21.67 -9.17 21.04
C GLU A 404 21.05 -10.36 20.29
N LYS A 405 20.61 -11.35 21.07
CA LYS A 405 19.95 -12.57 20.59
C LYS A 405 18.54 -12.69 21.19
N PRO A 406 17.53 -11.95 20.68
CA PRO A 406 16.16 -12.01 21.19
C PRO A 406 15.57 -13.43 21.24
N ILE A 407 16.02 -14.31 20.33
CA ILE A 407 15.73 -15.75 20.33
C ILE A 407 17.05 -16.51 20.44
N LYS A 408 17.19 -17.34 21.49
CA LYS A 408 18.43 -18.10 21.76
C LYS A 408 18.82 -19.08 20.64
N LEU A 409 17.82 -19.61 19.93
CA LEU A 409 17.96 -20.54 18.80
C LEU A 409 18.35 -19.85 17.48
N ARG A 410 18.71 -18.56 17.51
CA ARG A 410 19.06 -17.75 16.35
C ARG A 410 20.38 -17.00 16.57
N ASN A 411 21.03 -16.58 15.49
CA ASN A 411 22.19 -15.70 15.56
C ASN A 411 21.80 -14.30 16.07
N ALA A 412 22.80 -13.50 16.48
CA ALA A 412 22.59 -12.11 16.83
C ALA A 412 22.08 -11.30 15.62
N CYS A 413 21.34 -10.21 15.84
CA CYS A 413 20.77 -9.41 14.75
C CYS A 413 21.81 -8.94 13.71
N ILE A 414 23.03 -8.60 14.15
CA ILE A 414 24.14 -8.15 13.32
C ILE A 414 24.63 -9.23 12.33
N PHE A 415 24.44 -10.51 12.66
CA PHE A 415 24.78 -11.61 11.76
C PHE A 415 24.06 -11.45 10.42
N TYR A 416 22.78 -11.13 10.45
CA TYR A 416 21.95 -11.07 9.24
C TYR A 416 22.36 -9.92 8.31
N LEU A 417 22.90 -8.83 8.86
CA LEU A 417 23.43 -7.71 8.08
C LEU A 417 24.66 -8.09 7.25
N GLY A 418 25.50 -9.00 7.75
CA GLY A 418 26.63 -9.56 7.00
C GLY A 418 26.26 -10.78 6.15
N HIS A 419 25.38 -11.64 6.68
CA HIS A 419 24.95 -12.89 6.04
C HIS A 419 24.30 -12.67 4.68
N ILE A 420 23.33 -11.77 4.59
CA ILE A 420 22.59 -11.55 3.34
C ILE A 420 23.47 -11.09 2.17
N PRO A 421 24.27 -10.02 2.30
CA PRO A 421 25.15 -9.65 1.20
C PRO A 421 26.21 -10.73 0.93
N THR A 422 26.69 -11.45 1.95
CA THR A 422 27.69 -12.51 1.78
C THR A 422 27.13 -13.66 0.95
N PHE A 423 25.94 -14.13 1.31
CA PHE A 423 25.26 -15.21 0.58
C PHE A 423 25.05 -14.83 -0.89
N LEU A 424 24.47 -13.65 -1.16
CA LEU A 424 24.24 -13.19 -2.53
C LEU A 424 25.55 -13.08 -3.33
N ASP A 425 26.60 -12.50 -2.75
CA ASP A 425 27.90 -12.33 -3.40
C ASP A 425 28.54 -13.69 -3.75
N MET A 426 28.39 -14.69 -2.87
CA MET A 426 28.83 -16.07 -3.13
C MET A 426 28.04 -16.73 -4.28
N GLN A 427 26.72 -16.56 -4.34
CA GLN A 427 25.93 -17.13 -5.43
C GLN A 427 26.26 -16.46 -6.78
N LEU A 428 26.45 -15.13 -6.77
CA LEU A 428 26.89 -14.39 -7.96
C LEU A 428 28.30 -14.81 -8.40
N ASN A 429 29.23 -15.02 -7.47
CA ASN A 429 30.59 -15.48 -7.80
C ASN A 429 30.62 -16.87 -8.46
N LYS A 430 29.69 -17.78 -8.10
CA LYS A 430 29.60 -19.12 -8.72
C LYS A 430 29.18 -19.09 -10.19
N VAL A 431 28.44 -18.06 -10.60
CA VAL A 431 27.83 -17.98 -11.95
C VAL A 431 28.39 -16.84 -12.81
N THR A 432 29.27 -16.01 -12.27
CA THR A 432 29.93 -14.91 -12.97
C THR A 432 31.45 -15.04 -12.89
N THR A 433 32.17 -14.24 -13.67
CA THR A 433 33.64 -14.14 -13.56
C THR A 433 34.10 -13.10 -12.54
N GLU A 434 33.17 -12.45 -11.82
CA GLU A 434 33.53 -11.42 -10.83
C GLU A 434 34.05 -12.07 -9.55
N PRO A 435 35.16 -11.57 -8.97
CA PRO A 435 35.65 -12.04 -7.67
C PRO A 435 34.69 -11.62 -6.55
N LEU A 436 34.76 -12.31 -5.40
CA LEU A 436 34.07 -11.89 -4.17
C LEU A 436 34.44 -10.44 -3.80
N SER A 437 33.48 -9.74 -3.19
CA SER A 437 33.68 -8.40 -2.66
C SER A 437 34.55 -8.47 -1.39
N GLU A 438 35.40 -7.46 -1.18
CA GLU A 438 36.20 -7.38 0.05
C GLU A 438 35.37 -6.86 1.24
N PRO A 439 35.53 -7.45 2.45
CA PRO A 439 36.55 -8.44 2.81
C PRO A 439 36.23 -9.89 2.39
N SER A 440 37.17 -10.53 1.71
CA SER A 440 37.05 -11.92 1.25
C SER A 440 37.01 -12.97 2.37
N SER A 441 37.25 -12.57 3.63
CA SER A 441 37.12 -13.41 4.81
C SER A 441 35.68 -13.57 5.33
N TYR A 442 34.75 -12.71 4.90
CA TYR A 442 33.36 -12.70 5.41
C TYR A 442 32.60 -14.03 5.25
N PRO A 443 32.77 -14.83 4.18
CA PRO A 443 32.16 -16.16 4.10
C PRO A 443 32.40 -17.05 5.34
N ALA A 444 33.59 -16.97 5.97
CA ALA A 444 33.91 -17.81 7.13
C ALA A 444 32.96 -17.62 8.33
N ILE A 445 32.42 -16.40 8.49
CA ILE A 445 31.57 -16.01 9.64
C ILE A 445 30.11 -15.71 9.24
N PHE A 446 29.84 -15.49 7.95
CA PHE A 446 28.53 -15.04 7.45
C PHE A 446 27.91 -15.98 6.41
N GLU A 447 28.56 -17.02 5.92
CA GLU A 447 27.98 -17.89 4.87
C GLU A 447 26.71 -18.62 5.33
N ARG A 448 26.71 -19.18 6.55
CA ARG A 448 25.65 -20.09 7.00
C ARG A 448 25.25 -19.82 8.45
N GLY A 449 23.95 -19.60 8.66
CA GLY A 449 23.37 -19.36 9.98
C GLY A 449 23.28 -20.62 10.86
N ILE A 450 23.00 -20.44 12.14
CA ILE A 450 22.76 -21.54 13.07
C ILE A 450 21.34 -22.11 12.91
N ASP A 451 21.22 -23.43 13.04
CA ASP A 451 19.93 -24.12 13.16
C ASP A 451 20.03 -25.24 14.22
N PRO A 452 19.82 -24.89 15.50
CA PRO A 452 19.85 -25.85 16.59
C PRO A 452 18.57 -26.67 16.67
N ASP A 453 18.69 -27.91 17.13
CA ASP A 453 17.56 -28.72 17.56
C ASP A 453 16.83 -28.06 18.73
N VAL A 454 15.50 -28.01 18.68
CA VAL A 454 14.68 -27.32 19.70
C VAL A 454 14.70 -28.06 21.03
N ASP A 455 14.74 -29.39 21.02
CA ASP A 455 14.74 -30.21 22.24
C ASP A 455 16.13 -30.31 22.87
N ASN A 456 17.19 -30.31 22.05
CA ASN A 456 18.59 -30.33 22.46
C ASN A 456 19.46 -29.37 21.62
N PRO A 457 19.57 -28.08 22.02
CA PRO A 457 20.32 -27.07 21.28
C PRO A 457 21.84 -27.33 21.12
N GLU A 458 22.41 -28.33 21.81
CA GLU A 458 23.79 -28.77 21.58
C GLU A 458 23.94 -29.52 20.24
N GLN A 459 22.84 -30.05 19.69
CA GLN A 459 22.79 -30.58 18.33
C GLN A 459 22.41 -29.45 17.38
N CYS A 460 23.32 -29.09 16.48
CA CYS A 460 23.13 -28.01 15.53
C CYS A 460 23.66 -28.44 14.17
N HIS A 461 22.96 -28.07 13.10
CA HIS A 461 23.48 -28.24 11.75
C HIS A 461 24.79 -27.45 11.55
N SER A 462 25.56 -27.82 10.52
CA SER A 462 26.80 -27.11 10.19
C SER A 462 26.51 -25.62 9.96
N HIS A 463 27.33 -24.74 10.55
CA HIS A 463 27.16 -23.29 10.49
C HIS A 463 28.53 -22.59 10.43
N SER A 464 28.53 -21.32 10.03
CA SER A 464 29.74 -20.47 10.04
C SER A 464 30.29 -20.25 11.44
N GLU A 465 31.57 -19.91 11.53
CA GLU A 465 32.21 -19.59 12.81
C GLU A 465 31.53 -18.38 13.45
N ILE A 466 31.27 -18.46 14.76
CA ILE A 466 30.78 -17.32 15.54
C ILE A 466 32.01 -16.61 16.10
N PRO A 467 32.32 -15.38 15.66
CA PRO A 467 33.50 -14.67 16.14
C PRO A 467 33.32 -14.20 17.59
N ASP A 468 34.42 -14.01 18.30
CA ASP A 468 34.41 -13.43 19.67
C ASP A 468 33.84 -12.00 19.65
N GLU A 469 34.12 -11.24 18.58
CA GLU A 469 33.58 -9.91 18.32
C GLU A 469 33.13 -9.80 16.86
N TRP A 470 31.92 -9.27 16.64
CA TRP A 470 31.41 -9.02 15.29
C TRP A 470 32.17 -7.85 14.63
N PRO A 471 32.35 -7.88 13.30
CA PRO A 471 32.91 -6.74 12.56
C PRO A 471 32.11 -5.45 12.82
N PRO A 472 32.76 -4.26 12.76
CA PRO A 472 32.07 -2.99 12.91
C PRO A 472 30.90 -2.86 11.92
N ILE A 473 29.77 -2.33 12.40
CA ILE A 473 28.56 -2.21 11.59
C ILE A 473 28.80 -1.37 10.33
N GLU A 474 29.61 -0.32 10.40
CA GLU A 474 29.95 0.52 9.27
C GLU A 474 30.67 -0.28 8.15
N GLU A 475 31.53 -1.23 8.52
CA GLU A 475 32.22 -2.10 7.56
C GLU A 475 31.27 -3.09 6.90
N ILE A 476 30.34 -3.67 7.68
CA ILE A 476 29.30 -4.57 7.18
C ILE A 476 28.38 -3.83 6.20
N LEU A 477 27.96 -2.60 6.52
CA LEU A 477 27.12 -1.79 5.63
C LEU A 477 27.86 -1.35 4.37
N LEU A 478 29.15 -1.04 4.45
CA LEU A 478 29.98 -0.78 3.28
C LEU A 478 30.11 -2.02 2.39
N TYR A 479 30.25 -3.21 2.98
CA TYR A 479 30.25 -4.47 2.25
C TYR A 479 28.90 -4.71 1.55
N GLN A 480 27.79 -4.51 2.26
CA GLN A 480 26.44 -4.60 1.69
C GLN A 480 26.27 -3.68 0.47
N GLU A 481 26.68 -2.41 0.56
CA GLU A 481 26.58 -1.47 -0.57
C GLU A 481 27.44 -1.87 -1.77
N LYS A 482 28.60 -2.51 -1.54
CA LYS A 482 29.41 -3.07 -2.64
C LYS A 482 28.66 -4.19 -3.37
N VAL A 483 28.04 -5.12 -2.63
CA VAL A 483 27.26 -6.23 -3.22
C VAL A 483 26.03 -5.69 -3.95
N ARG A 484 25.27 -4.76 -3.35
CA ARG A 484 24.15 -4.06 -4.03
C ARG A 484 24.62 -3.34 -5.28
N SER A 485 25.83 -2.77 -5.29
CA SER A 485 26.41 -2.12 -6.47
C SER A 485 26.77 -3.10 -7.58
N LYS A 486 27.16 -4.35 -7.26
CA LYS A 486 27.32 -5.41 -8.27
C LYS A 486 25.98 -5.73 -8.94
N VAL A 487 24.92 -5.92 -8.15
CA VAL A 487 23.56 -6.11 -8.68
C VAL A 487 23.19 -4.96 -9.61
N LYS A 488 23.33 -3.70 -9.18
CA LYS A 488 23.08 -2.50 -10.02
C LYS A 488 23.83 -2.55 -11.36
N LYS A 489 25.10 -2.96 -11.37
CA LYS A 489 25.90 -3.08 -12.59
C LYS A 489 25.39 -4.17 -13.53
N LEU A 490 24.95 -5.32 -13.00
CA LEU A 490 24.40 -6.41 -13.81
C LEU A 490 23.17 -5.94 -14.61
N TYR A 491 22.23 -5.25 -13.95
CA TYR A 491 21.03 -4.72 -14.62
C TYR A 491 21.31 -3.55 -15.57
N ALA A 492 22.44 -2.84 -15.42
CA ALA A 492 22.82 -1.74 -16.30
C ALA A 492 23.50 -2.18 -17.60
N SER A 493 24.00 -3.42 -17.69
CA SER A 493 25.02 -3.78 -18.69
C SER A 493 24.68 -4.96 -19.60
N GLN A 494 23.73 -5.84 -19.27
CA GLN A 494 23.56 -7.11 -20.00
C GLN A 494 22.13 -7.68 -19.98
N ALA A 495 21.83 -8.54 -20.96
CA ALA A 495 20.73 -9.50 -20.86
C ALA A 495 21.14 -10.62 -19.89
N LEU A 496 20.25 -10.95 -18.94
CA LEU A 496 20.54 -11.94 -17.89
C LEU A 496 20.42 -13.36 -18.45
N SER A 497 21.45 -14.20 -18.25
CA SER A 497 21.36 -15.64 -18.55
C SER A 497 20.49 -16.36 -17.52
N ARG A 498 19.93 -17.53 -17.85
CA ARG A 498 19.14 -18.36 -16.91
C ARG A 498 19.90 -18.63 -15.62
N ASN A 499 21.18 -19.01 -15.68
CA ASN A 499 22.00 -19.28 -14.48
C ASN A 499 22.16 -18.04 -13.59
N LEU A 500 22.36 -16.87 -14.20
CA LEU A 500 22.45 -15.62 -13.47
C LEU A 500 21.10 -15.24 -12.87
N GLY A 501 20.01 -15.39 -13.62
CA GLY A 501 18.63 -15.18 -13.14
C GLY A 501 18.30 -16.08 -11.94
N ARG A 502 18.70 -17.35 -11.98
CA ARG A 502 18.57 -18.30 -10.86
C ARG A 502 19.35 -17.86 -9.63
N ALA A 503 20.62 -17.46 -9.79
CA ALA A 503 21.42 -16.96 -8.66
C ALA A 503 20.83 -15.67 -8.06
N LEU A 504 20.29 -14.79 -8.90
CA LEU A 504 19.59 -13.57 -8.46
C LEU A 504 18.30 -13.90 -7.71
N TRP A 505 17.45 -14.81 -8.21
CA TRP A 505 16.26 -15.26 -7.48
C TRP A 505 16.62 -15.96 -6.17
N LEU A 506 17.65 -16.80 -6.18
CA LEU A 506 18.14 -17.48 -4.99
C LEU A 506 18.53 -16.47 -3.91
N GLY A 507 19.32 -15.45 -4.25
CA GLY A 507 19.68 -14.40 -3.31
C GLY A 507 18.49 -13.51 -2.88
N PHE A 508 17.60 -13.18 -3.83
CA PHE A 508 16.43 -12.35 -3.58
C PHE A 508 15.44 -13.02 -2.62
N GLU A 509 15.02 -14.25 -2.90
CA GLU A 509 14.08 -15.00 -2.06
C GLU A 509 14.71 -15.35 -0.72
N HIS A 510 16.02 -15.63 -0.68
CA HIS A 510 16.75 -15.82 0.57
C HIS A 510 16.73 -14.57 1.45
N GLU A 511 17.03 -13.39 0.90
CA GLU A 511 16.92 -12.11 1.62
C GLU A 511 15.48 -11.86 2.11
N ALA A 512 14.47 -12.16 1.29
CA ALA A 512 13.06 -12.05 1.67
C ALA A 512 12.66 -13.01 2.81
N MET A 513 13.16 -14.25 2.82
CA MET A 513 12.91 -15.20 3.92
C MET A 513 13.59 -14.77 5.23
N HIS A 514 14.77 -14.15 5.14
CA HIS A 514 15.47 -13.63 6.32
C HIS A 514 14.86 -12.36 6.90
N LEU A 515 14.14 -11.56 6.11
CA LEU A 515 13.30 -10.46 6.63
C LEU A 515 12.29 -10.97 7.64
N GLU A 516 11.57 -12.04 7.28
CA GLU A 516 10.58 -12.67 8.17
C GLU A 516 11.27 -13.22 9.43
N THR A 517 12.47 -13.80 9.28
CA THR A 517 13.29 -14.25 10.41
C THR A 517 13.65 -13.16 11.40
N LEU A 518 14.15 -12.03 10.89
CA LEU A 518 14.45 -10.89 11.73
C LEU A 518 13.19 -10.39 12.45
N LEU A 519 12.07 -10.26 11.76
CA LEU A 519 10.87 -9.68 12.36
C LEU A 519 10.30 -10.53 13.49
N TYR A 520 10.29 -11.87 13.39
CA TYR A 520 9.83 -12.67 14.54
C TYR A 520 10.80 -12.61 15.73
N MET A 521 12.11 -12.38 15.49
CA MET A 521 13.05 -12.04 16.58
C MET A 521 12.70 -10.69 17.21
N LEU A 522 12.35 -9.68 16.40
CA LEU A 522 11.96 -8.35 16.89
C LEU A 522 10.67 -8.37 17.71
N LEU A 523 9.72 -9.27 17.41
CA LEU A 523 8.54 -9.46 18.28
C LEU A 523 8.89 -9.91 19.71
N GLN A 524 10.07 -10.49 19.91
CA GLN A 524 10.55 -10.96 21.21
C GLN A 524 11.36 -9.90 21.98
N SER A 525 11.90 -8.88 21.30
CA SER A 525 12.59 -7.75 21.94
C SER A 525 11.59 -6.67 22.38
N ASP A 526 11.80 -6.12 23.57
CA ASP A 526 11.05 -4.97 24.11
C ASP A 526 11.57 -3.63 23.59
N LYS A 527 12.72 -3.62 22.90
CA LYS A 527 13.34 -2.42 22.33
C LYS A 527 13.05 -2.20 20.85
N THR A 528 12.26 -3.08 20.22
CA THR A 528 11.86 -2.93 18.82
C THR A 528 11.16 -1.61 18.58
N ILE A 529 11.67 -0.84 17.62
CA ILE A 529 11.07 0.41 17.18
C ILE A 529 10.05 0.10 16.08
N PRO A 530 8.81 0.62 16.13
CA PRO A 530 7.82 0.39 15.09
C PRO A 530 8.29 0.88 13.70
N PRO A 531 7.86 0.21 12.61
CA PRO A 531 8.26 0.57 11.23
C PRO A 531 7.77 1.95 10.80
N THR A 532 6.69 2.44 11.42
CA THR A 532 6.06 3.74 11.15
C THR A 532 5.74 4.44 12.46
N SER A 533 5.80 5.78 12.48
CA SER A 533 5.33 6.59 13.63
C SER A 533 3.82 6.46 13.85
N ALA A 534 3.08 6.19 12.78
CA ALA A 534 1.65 5.91 12.80
C ALA A 534 1.37 4.48 13.30
N ARG A 535 0.76 4.35 14.48
CA ARG A 535 0.20 3.08 15.02
C ARG A 535 -1.22 2.79 14.48
N PRO A 536 -1.57 1.55 14.12
CA PRO A 536 -2.94 1.16 13.77
C PRO A 536 -3.96 1.36 14.91
N ASP A 537 -5.23 1.61 14.58
CA ASP A 537 -6.33 1.68 15.55
C ASP A 537 -6.87 0.27 15.86
N PHE A 538 -6.08 -0.50 16.61
CA PHE A 538 -6.42 -1.89 16.95
C PHE A 538 -7.78 -2.03 17.65
N LYS A 539 -8.20 -1.02 18.43
CA LYS A 539 -9.49 -1.05 19.12
C LYS A 539 -10.65 -0.84 18.15
N GLY A 540 -10.55 0.17 17.27
CA GLY A 540 -11.55 0.39 16.22
C GLY A 540 -11.67 -0.80 15.28
N GLU A 541 -10.53 -1.39 14.89
CA GLU A 541 -10.48 -2.61 14.08
C GLU A 541 -11.15 -3.80 14.78
N ALA A 542 -10.90 -4.01 16.06
CA ALA A 542 -11.55 -5.07 16.84
C ALA A 542 -13.09 -4.89 16.91
N ILE A 543 -13.57 -3.66 17.08
CA ILE A 543 -15.00 -3.35 17.06
C ILE A 543 -15.60 -3.70 15.69
N LYS A 544 -14.93 -3.31 14.61
CA LYS A 544 -15.35 -3.62 13.23
C LYS A 544 -15.31 -5.13 12.95
N ALA A 545 -14.27 -5.83 13.38
CA ALA A 545 -14.16 -7.28 13.21
C ALA A 545 -15.33 -7.97 13.92
N LYS A 546 -15.62 -7.58 15.17
CA LYS A 546 -16.72 -8.12 15.96
C LYS A 546 -18.10 -7.94 15.30
N THR A 547 -18.36 -6.81 14.65
CA THR A 547 -19.65 -6.57 13.97
C THR A 547 -19.80 -7.37 12.68
N LEU A 548 -18.70 -7.72 12.03
CA LEU A 548 -18.68 -8.48 10.77
C LEU A 548 -18.54 -9.99 10.97
N ARG A 549 -18.39 -10.48 12.21
CA ARG A 549 -18.22 -11.90 12.53
C ARG A 549 -19.34 -12.75 11.94
N VAL A 550 -18.95 -13.87 11.34
CA VAL A 550 -19.86 -14.95 10.92
C VAL A 550 -19.39 -16.29 11.48
N PRO A 551 -20.26 -17.31 11.59
CA PRO A 551 -19.86 -18.65 12.02
C PRO A 551 -18.76 -19.24 11.12
N ASN A 552 -17.83 -20.02 11.70
CA ASN A 552 -16.83 -20.77 10.92
C ASN A 552 -17.45 -22.09 10.43
N GLU A 553 -17.89 -22.10 9.19
CA GLU A 553 -18.63 -23.22 8.57
C GLU A 553 -17.68 -24.36 8.16
N TRP A 554 -18.26 -25.55 7.99
CA TRP A 554 -17.59 -26.70 7.40
C TRP A 554 -17.89 -26.73 5.90
N PHE A 555 -16.85 -26.93 5.09
CA PHE A 555 -16.94 -27.02 3.64
C PHE A 555 -16.48 -28.41 3.20
N THR A 556 -17.28 -29.07 2.38
CA THR A 556 -16.87 -30.29 1.69
C THR A 556 -15.87 -29.96 0.59
N ILE A 557 -14.67 -30.52 0.70
CA ILE A 557 -13.66 -30.51 -0.35
C ILE A 557 -13.85 -31.80 -1.17
N PRO A 558 -14.19 -31.71 -2.47
CA PRO A 558 -14.39 -32.89 -3.28
C PRO A 558 -13.08 -33.64 -3.50
N GLU A 559 -13.17 -34.93 -3.81
CA GLU A 559 -12.04 -35.67 -4.34
C GLU A 559 -11.52 -34.96 -5.59
N GLN A 560 -10.21 -34.77 -5.66
CA GLN A 560 -9.58 -34.11 -6.80
C GLN A 560 -8.16 -34.61 -7.02
N LYS A 561 -7.77 -34.62 -8.29
CA LYS A 561 -6.40 -34.87 -8.73
C LYS A 561 -5.67 -33.53 -8.80
N ILE A 562 -4.57 -33.39 -8.07
CA ILE A 562 -3.74 -32.19 -8.05
C ILE A 562 -2.32 -32.51 -8.54
N VAL A 563 -1.68 -31.53 -9.17
CA VAL A 563 -0.25 -31.57 -9.49
C VAL A 563 0.49 -30.77 -8.43
N VAL A 564 1.49 -31.39 -7.81
CA VAL A 564 2.37 -30.76 -6.82
C VAL A 564 3.77 -30.66 -7.41
N GLY A 565 4.41 -29.50 -7.25
CA GLY A 565 5.78 -29.27 -7.70
C GLY A 565 5.89 -28.59 -9.07
N LEU A 566 7.12 -28.24 -9.43
CA LEU A 566 7.48 -27.37 -10.55
C LEU A 566 8.43 -28.09 -11.51
N ASP A 567 8.21 -27.93 -12.81
CA ASP A 567 9.12 -28.38 -13.86
C ASP A 567 10.18 -27.30 -14.14
N ASP A 568 11.31 -27.40 -13.46
CA ASP A 568 12.43 -26.45 -13.55
C ASP A 568 13.77 -27.18 -13.31
N PRO A 569 14.27 -27.97 -14.31
CA PRO A 569 15.42 -28.83 -14.12
C PRO A 569 16.71 -28.04 -13.80
N GLU A 570 17.53 -28.61 -12.91
CA GLU A 570 18.76 -27.98 -12.39
C GLU A 570 19.91 -27.95 -13.41
N ASP A 571 19.88 -28.82 -14.42
CA ASP A 571 20.92 -28.95 -15.46
C ASP A 571 20.84 -27.86 -16.56
N ASN A 572 19.84 -26.97 -16.49
CA ASN A 572 19.56 -25.95 -17.50
C ASN A 572 19.15 -26.48 -18.87
N SER A 573 18.70 -27.73 -18.97
CA SER A 573 18.14 -28.30 -20.19
C SER A 573 16.72 -27.81 -20.50
N GLY A 574 16.00 -27.28 -19.50
CA GLY A 574 14.62 -26.82 -19.61
C GLY A 574 14.46 -25.38 -20.14
N PRO A 575 13.23 -25.00 -20.52
CA PRO A 575 12.91 -23.62 -20.90
C PRO A 575 13.19 -22.62 -19.77
N ASP A 576 13.42 -21.34 -20.12
CA ASP A 576 13.60 -20.25 -19.16
C ASP A 576 12.25 -19.88 -18.52
N ASN A 577 11.80 -20.74 -17.60
CA ASN A 577 10.55 -20.61 -16.84
C ASN A 577 10.80 -19.86 -15.50
N HIS A 578 9.82 -19.92 -14.60
CA HIS A 578 9.98 -19.41 -13.25
C HIS A 578 10.92 -20.28 -12.39
N PHE A 579 11.74 -19.61 -11.57
CA PHE A 579 12.54 -20.24 -10.53
C PHE A 579 11.68 -20.91 -9.45
N GLY A 580 12.07 -22.11 -9.03
CA GLY A 580 11.64 -22.73 -7.77
C GLY A 580 12.80 -23.39 -7.04
N TRP A 581 12.63 -23.63 -5.75
CA TRP A 581 13.62 -24.32 -4.90
C TRP A 581 13.67 -25.82 -5.20
N ASP A 582 14.73 -26.50 -4.77
CA ASP A 582 14.95 -27.93 -5.03
C ASP A 582 13.84 -28.82 -4.45
N ASN A 583 13.32 -28.48 -3.27
CA ASN A 583 12.18 -29.18 -2.66
C ASN A 583 10.86 -29.05 -3.43
N GLU A 584 10.77 -28.12 -4.38
CA GLU A 584 9.58 -27.93 -5.21
C GLU A 584 9.59 -28.86 -6.43
N LYS A 585 10.63 -29.69 -6.64
CA LYS A 585 10.88 -30.38 -7.91
C LYS A 585 11.18 -31.87 -7.70
N PRO A 586 10.78 -32.76 -8.60
CA PRO A 586 10.00 -32.53 -9.83
C PRO A 586 8.47 -32.48 -9.56
N PRO A 587 7.65 -32.20 -10.59
CA PRO A 587 6.20 -32.33 -10.50
C PRO A 587 5.77 -33.78 -10.23
N ARG A 588 4.71 -33.94 -9.44
CA ARG A 588 4.08 -35.22 -9.11
C ARG A 588 2.57 -35.08 -9.05
N GLU A 589 1.86 -36.10 -9.50
CA GLU A 589 0.40 -36.15 -9.42
C GLU A 589 -0.06 -36.86 -8.16
N VAL A 590 -1.03 -36.28 -7.46
CA VAL A 590 -1.62 -36.87 -6.26
C VAL A 590 -3.14 -36.81 -6.34
N VAL A 591 -3.80 -37.90 -5.94
CA VAL A 591 -5.26 -37.94 -5.77
C VAL A 591 -5.57 -37.73 -4.29
N VAL A 592 -6.31 -36.67 -3.99
CA VAL A 592 -6.74 -36.34 -2.63
C VAL A 592 -8.20 -36.74 -2.48
N GLN A 593 -8.48 -37.60 -1.52
CA GLN A 593 -9.85 -38.05 -1.20
C GLN A 593 -10.70 -36.89 -0.70
N SER A 594 -12.02 -37.03 -0.75
CA SER A 594 -12.93 -36.00 -0.22
C SER A 594 -12.86 -35.92 1.30
N PHE A 595 -12.90 -34.71 1.86
CA PHE A 595 -12.92 -34.44 3.31
C PHE A 595 -13.67 -33.13 3.61
N GLU A 596 -13.77 -32.75 4.89
CA GLU A 596 -14.34 -31.46 5.29
C GLU A 596 -13.29 -30.54 5.91
N ALA A 597 -13.34 -29.25 5.57
CA ALA A 597 -12.44 -28.23 6.08
C ALA A 597 -13.20 -27.05 6.69
N LYS A 598 -12.68 -26.46 7.77
CA LYS A 598 -13.17 -25.17 8.27
C LYS A 598 -12.84 -24.04 7.30
N GLY A 599 -13.77 -23.09 7.16
CA GLY A 599 -13.65 -21.95 6.24
C GLY A 599 -12.43 -21.06 6.48
N ARG A 600 -12.00 -20.91 7.74
CA ARG A 600 -10.87 -20.05 8.16
C ARG A 600 -9.97 -20.73 9.21
N PRO A 601 -8.74 -20.22 9.46
CA PRO A 601 -7.87 -20.74 10.52
C PRO A 601 -8.45 -20.55 11.93
N ILE A 602 -7.83 -21.24 12.90
CA ILE A 602 -8.07 -21.08 14.33
C ILE A 602 -7.70 -19.65 14.76
N THR A 603 -8.59 -19.01 15.51
CA THR A 603 -8.42 -17.65 16.01
C THR A 603 -7.80 -17.62 17.42
N ASN A 604 -7.30 -16.45 17.83
CA ASN A 604 -6.87 -16.23 19.21
C ASN A 604 -8.00 -16.48 20.23
N GLU A 605 -9.26 -16.17 19.89
CA GLU A 605 -10.42 -16.46 20.75
C GLU A 605 -10.62 -17.97 20.94
N GLU A 606 -10.65 -18.73 19.84
CA GLU A 606 -10.82 -20.18 19.89
C GLU A 606 -9.68 -20.86 20.67
N TYR A 607 -8.44 -20.40 20.46
CA TYR A 607 -7.28 -20.92 21.18
C TYR A 607 -7.30 -20.52 22.67
N ALA A 608 -7.73 -19.30 23.01
CA ALA A 608 -7.89 -18.88 24.41
C ALA A 608 -8.95 -19.74 25.13
N ILE A 609 -10.06 -20.06 24.45
CA ILE A 609 -11.12 -20.90 25.02
C ILE A 609 -10.59 -22.31 25.28
N TYR A 610 -9.83 -22.87 24.33
CA TYR A 610 -9.16 -24.15 24.49
C TYR A 610 -8.29 -24.15 25.75
N LEU A 611 -7.35 -23.19 25.87
CA LEU A 611 -6.45 -23.10 27.02
C LEU A 611 -7.19 -22.92 28.36
N GLU A 612 -8.23 -22.08 28.41
CA GLU A 612 -8.99 -21.85 29.64
C GLU A 612 -9.73 -23.12 30.10
N GLN A 613 -10.29 -23.88 29.17
CA GLN A 613 -11.06 -25.09 29.48
C GLN A 613 -10.21 -26.32 29.77
N THR A 614 -9.06 -26.44 29.12
CA THR A 614 -8.11 -27.52 29.40
C THR A 614 -7.20 -27.21 30.59
N HIS A 615 -7.33 -26.02 31.17
CA HIS A 615 -6.51 -25.51 32.26
C HIS A 615 -5.01 -25.48 31.92
N GLU A 616 -4.69 -25.26 30.64
CA GLU A 616 -3.32 -25.13 30.18
C GLU A 616 -2.72 -23.78 30.58
N SER A 617 -1.61 -23.83 31.31
CA SER A 617 -0.98 -22.63 31.87
C SER A 617 0.00 -21.95 30.92
N LYS A 618 0.54 -22.70 29.95
CA LYS A 618 1.48 -22.21 28.95
C LYS A 618 0.73 -21.43 27.86
N ILE A 619 1.13 -20.18 27.66
CA ILE A 619 0.65 -19.34 26.55
C ILE A 619 1.65 -19.43 25.38
N PRO A 620 1.22 -19.21 24.12
CA PRO A 620 2.11 -19.33 22.97
C PRO A 620 3.13 -18.17 22.99
N ALA A 621 4.29 -18.35 22.35
CA ALA A 621 5.32 -17.31 22.31
C ALA A 621 4.92 -16.06 21.51
N SER A 622 3.82 -16.13 20.76
CA SER A 622 3.16 -14.99 20.14
C SER A 622 2.43 -14.09 21.13
N TRP A 623 2.17 -14.56 22.36
CA TRP A 623 1.53 -13.80 23.43
C TRP A 623 2.53 -13.38 24.51
N ILE A 624 2.12 -12.45 25.36
CA ILE A 624 2.86 -11.99 26.54
C ILE A 624 1.89 -11.70 27.69
N ARG A 625 2.35 -11.88 28.93
CA ARG A 625 1.60 -11.49 30.14
C ARG A 625 2.01 -10.10 30.64
N SER A 626 1.03 -9.29 31.03
CA SER A 626 1.22 -7.91 31.50
C SER A 626 2.10 -7.77 32.75
N GLN A 627 2.29 -8.83 33.56
CA GLN A 627 3.16 -8.78 34.74
C GLN A 627 4.67 -8.74 34.41
N GLN A 628 5.08 -9.04 33.18
CA GLN A 628 6.49 -8.92 32.77
C GLN A 628 6.92 -7.47 32.47
N PHE A 629 6.04 -6.48 32.60
CA PHE A 629 6.36 -5.05 32.38
C PHE A 629 6.88 -4.32 33.63
N ASN A 630 6.72 -4.86 34.84
CA ASN A 630 7.13 -4.18 36.08
C ASN A 630 7.63 -5.18 37.13
N GLY A 631 8.92 -5.12 37.47
CA GLY A 631 9.50 -5.88 38.56
C GLY A 631 9.06 -5.39 39.94
N TYR A 632 7.92 -5.85 40.44
CA TYR A 632 7.55 -5.84 41.87
C TYR A 632 6.57 -7.00 42.19
N PRO A 633 6.71 -7.71 43.33
CA PRO A 633 5.91 -8.89 43.62
C PRO A 633 4.52 -8.58 44.21
N ASN A 634 3.52 -9.19 43.57
CA ASN A 634 2.23 -9.71 44.06
C ASN A 634 1.51 -9.07 45.26
N GLY A 635 0.29 -8.59 44.99
CA GLY A 635 -0.85 -8.67 45.90
C GLY A 635 -1.90 -9.64 45.34
N THR A 636 -2.12 -10.76 46.03
CA THR A 636 -3.14 -11.76 45.72
C THR A 636 -4.54 -11.26 46.08
N SER A 637 -5.53 -11.48 45.20
CA SER A 637 -6.93 -11.47 45.61
C SER A 637 -7.65 -12.68 45.00
N ASN A 638 -8.05 -13.61 45.86
CA ASN A 638 -8.85 -14.78 45.52
C ASN A 638 -10.33 -14.37 45.46
N GLY A 639 -10.92 -14.42 44.26
CA GLY A 639 -12.37 -14.31 44.06
C GLY A 639 -12.92 -15.61 43.49
N HIS A 640 -13.43 -16.50 44.35
CA HIS A 640 -14.25 -17.63 43.91
C HIS A 640 -15.59 -17.13 43.37
N SER A 641 -16.00 -17.60 42.19
CA SER A 641 -17.41 -17.52 41.76
C SER A 641 -17.85 -18.88 41.21
N ASN A 642 -18.69 -19.55 42.00
CA ASN A 642 -19.47 -20.72 41.58
C ASN A 642 -20.75 -20.23 40.86
N GLY A 643 -21.09 -20.87 39.74
CA GLY A 643 -22.38 -20.64 39.09
C GLY A 643 -22.58 -21.53 37.87
N SER A 644 -23.16 -22.72 38.09
CA SER A 644 -23.67 -23.58 37.02
C SER A 644 -24.94 -22.98 36.41
N THR A 645 -25.00 -22.91 35.07
CA THR A 645 -26.26 -22.82 34.32
C THR A 645 -26.18 -23.70 33.09
N ASN A 646 -27.00 -24.76 33.06
CA ASN A 646 -27.27 -25.58 31.89
C ASN A 646 -28.06 -24.75 30.86
N GLY A 647 -27.43 -24.48 29.73
CA GLY A 647 -28.02 -23.88 28.54
C GLY A 647 -26.99 -23.89 27.43
N SER A 648 -27.38 -24.33 26.23
CA SER A 648 -26.54 -24.38 25.04
C SER A 648 -26.07 -22.99 24.61
N THR A 649 -25.05 -22.46 25.28
CA THR A 649 -24.37 -21.22 24.95
C THR A 649 -22.91 -21.53 24.71
N SER A 650 -22.39 -21.10 23.55
CA SER A 650 -20.96 -21.16 23.25
C SER A 650 -20.13 -20.70 24.45
N PRO A 651 -19.05 -21.41 24.80
CA PRO A 651 -18.24 -21.06 25.96
C PRO A 651 -17.70 -19.64 25.81
N ARG A 652 -17.89 -18.82 26.86
CA ARG A 652 -17.41 -17.43 26.90
C ARG A 652 -16.14 -17.37 27.74
N LEU A 653 -15.11 -16.70 27.22
CA LEU A 653 -13.90 -16.38 27.95
C LEU A 653 -14.20 -15.55 29.19
N SER A 654 -13.57 -15.86 30.32
CA SER A 654 -13.70 -15.01 31.49
C SER A 654 -12.98 -13.69 31.28
N LYS A 655 -13.53 -12.58 31.79
CA LYS A 655 -12.87 -11.28 31.71
C LYS A 655 -11.49 -11.31 32.38
N ALA A 656 -11.38 -12.01 33.51
CA ALA A 656 -10.14 -12.22 34.23
C ALA A 656 -9.07 -12.95 33.38
N TYR A 657 -9.47 -13.86 32.48
CA TYR A 657 -8.53 -14.52 31.58
C TYR A 657 -7.93 -13.55 30.56
N LEU A 658 -8.66 -12.53 30.11
CA LEU A 658 -8.20 -11.58 29.09
C LEU A 658 -7.33 -10.44 29.66
N GLU A 659 -7.60 -10.01 30.89
CA GLU A 659 -7.06 -8.77 31.49
C GLU A 659 -5.52 -8.71 31.57
N ASP A 660 -4.83 -9.85 31.60
CA ASP A 660 -3.37 -9.92 31.73
C ASP A 660 -2.63 -10.38 30.46
N LYS A 661 -3.31 -10.52 29.30
CA LYS A 661 -2.70 -11.08 28.08
C LYS A 661 -2.71 -10.08 26.92
N ALA A 662 -1.64 -10.12 26.14
CA ALA A 662 -1.50 -9.36 24.91
C ALA A 662 -0.81 -10.21 23.82
N VAL A 663 -1.08 -9.90 22.56
CA VAL A 663 -0.38 -10.43 21.39
C VAL A 663 0.82 -9.54 21.07
N ARG A 664 1.98 -10.14 20.82
CA ARG A 664 3.20 -9.43 20.41
C ARG A 664 3.08 -8.96 18.97
N THR A 665 3.41 -7.70 18.72
CA THR A 665 3.47 -7.11 17.37
C THR A 665 4.69 -6.20 17.26
N VAL A 666 5.07 -5.80 16.05
CA VAL A 666 6.13 -4.79 15.85
C VAL A 666 5.74 -3.38 16.35
N TYR A 667 4.46 -3.17 16.68
CA TYR A 667 3.96 -1.95 17.33
C TYR A 667 3.89 -2.06 18.86
N GLY A 668 4.52 -3.11 19.42
CA GLY A 668 4.42 -3.49 20.82
C GLY A 668 3.22 -4.38 21.13
N PRO A 669 2.96 -4.67 22.40
CA PRO A 669 1.85 -5.54 22.82
C PRO A 669 0.48 -4.94 22.46
N VAL A 670 -0.37 -5.76 21.87
CA VAL A 670 -1.78 -5.46 21.61
C VAL A 670 -2.64 -6.29 22.57
N PRO A 671 -3.48 -5.68 23.42
CA PRO A 671 -4.35 -6.43 24.34
C PRO A 671 -5.09 -7.57 23.63
N LEU A 672 -5.13 -8.76 24.25
CA LEU A 672 -5.73 -9.94 23.64
C LEU A 672 -7.21 -9.70 23.27
N GLU A 673 -7.92 -8.89 24.06
CA GLU A 673 -9.30 -8.46 23.76
C GLU A 673 -9.47 -7.73 22.42
N TYR A 674 -8.41 -7.10 21.89
CA TYR A 674 -8.43 -6.43 20.59
C TYR A 674 -7.95 -7.35 19.45
N ALA A 675 -7.35 -8.50 19.77
CA ALA A 675 -6.78 -9.43 18.80
C ALA A 675 -7.54 -10.77 18.73
N LEU A 676 -8.69 -10.90 19.38
CA LEU A 676 -9.50 -12.13 19.43
C LEU A 676 -9.85 -12.70 18.06
N ASP A 677 -10.09 -11.83 17.08
CA ASP A 677 -10.50 -12.18 15.71
C ASP A 677 -9.34 -12.54 14.77
N TRP A 678 -8.10 -12.32 15.20
CA TRP A 678 -6.91 -12.63 14.42
C TRP A 678 -6.64 -14.15 14.46
N PRO A 679 -5.95 -14.70 13.44
CA PRO A 679 -5.43 -16.06 13.54
C PRO A 679 -4.47 -16.14 14.73
N VAL A 680 -4.54 -17.25 15.48
CA VAL A 680 -3.47 -17.59 16.42
C VAL A 680 -2.28 -18.11 15.62
N PHE A 681 -1.06 -17.78 16.04
CA PHE A 681 0.16 -18.41 15.55
C PHE A 681 0.98 -18.96 16.72
N ALA A 682 1.39 -20.21 16.59
CA ALA A 682 2.03 -21.03 17.62
C ALA A 682 2.72 -22.25 16.96
N SER A 683 3.41 -23.07 17.75
CA SER A 683 4.01 -24.31 17.24
C SER A 683 2.95 -25.31 16.75
N TYR A 684 3.37 -26.27 15.92
CA TYR A 684 2.49 -27.35 15.45
C TYR A 684 1.92 -28.14 16.63
N ASP A 685 2.76 -28.48 17.62
CA ASP A 685 2.35 -29.27 18.78
C ASP A 685 1.27 -28.55 19.62
N GLU A 686 1.39 -27.23 19.78
CA GLU A 686 0.38 -26.38 20.45
C GLU A 686 -0.96 -26.38 19.70
N LEU A 687 -0.92 -26.22 18.38
CA LEU A 687 -2.13 -26.10 17.56
C LEU A 687 -2.79 -27.45 17.24
N SER A 688 -2.03 -28.53 17.21
CA SER A 688 -2.54 -29.90 17.00
C SER A 688 -3.46 -30.33 18.14
N GLY A 689 -3.09 -30.00 19.39
CA GLY A 689 -3.94 -30.22 20.57
C GLY A 689 -5.26 -29.43 20.48
N CYS A 690 -5.18 -28.16 20.07
CA CYS A 690 -6.37 -27.33 19.87
C CYS A 690 -7.28 -27.87 18.75
N ALA A 691 -6.72 -28.22 17.58
CA ALA A 691 -7.48 -28.78 16.47
C ALA A 691 -8.21 -30.07 16.86
N SER A 692 -7.55 -30.93 17.65
CA SER A 692 -8.13 -32.15 18.22
C SER A 692 -9.28 -31.84 19.17
N TRP A 693 -9.12 -30.86 20.07
CA TRP A 693 -10.18 -30.40 20.97
C TRP A 693 -11.38 -29.79 20.21
N MET A 694 -11.13 -29.13 19.08
CA MET A 694 -12.17 -28.61 18.18
C MET A 694 -12.88 -29.71 17.36
N GLY A 695 -12.50 -30.98 17.52
CA GLY A 695 -13.14 -32.12 16.86
C GLY A 695 -12.63 -32.43 15.46
N GLY A 696 -11.37 -32.11 15.16
CA GLY A 696 -10.72 -32.46 13.89
C GLY A 696 -9.21 -32.60 14.02
N ARG A 697 -8.48 -32.33 12.93
CA ARG A 697 -7.02 -32.41 12.85
C ARG A 697 -6.47 -31.30 11.95
N ILE A 698 -5.15 -31.12 11.95
CA ILE A 698 -4.44 -30.28 10.99
C ILE A 698 -4.36 -31.05 9.64
N PRO A 699 -4.56 -30.39 8.48
CA PRO A 699 -4.52 -31.05 7.17
C PRO A 699 -3.15 -31.58 6.78
N THR A 700 -3.09 -32.59 5.91
CA THR A 700 -1.84 -32.94 5.21
C THR A 700 -1.47 -31.85 4.18
N VAL A 701 -0.24 -31.88 3.67
CA VAL A 701 0.20 -30.95 2.61
C VAL A 701 -0.65 -31.09 1.34
N GLU A 702 -1.06 -32.31 1.00
CA GLU A 702 -1.95 -32.59 -0.14
C GLU A 702 -3.37 -32.05 0.10
N GLU A 703 -3.91 -32.22 1.30
CA GLU A 703 -5.23 -31.69 1.68
C GLU A 703 -5.25 -30.15 1.66
N ALA A 704 -4.21 -29.50 2.21
CA ALA A 704 -4.08 -28.04 2.15
C ALA A 704 -4.02 -27.53 0.70
N ARG A 705 -3.23 -28.19 -0.17
CA ARG A 705 -3.17 -27.85 -1.60
C ARG A 705 -4.50 -28.12 -2.32
N SER A 706 -5.22 -29.17 -1.94
CA SER A 706 -6.56 -29.50 -2.43
C SER A 706 -7.57 -28.40 -2.06
N ILE A 707 -7.52 -27.87 -0.83
CA ILE A 707 -8.31 -26.68 -0.43
C ILE A 707 -8.00 -25.49 -1.33
N TYR A 708 -6.71 -25.17 -1.51
CA TYR A 708 -6.30 -24.01 -2.32
C TYR A 708 -6.76 -24.14 -3.78
N SER A 709 -6.53 -25.30 -4.40
CA SER A 709 -6.97 -25.58 -5.76
C SER A 709 -8.49 -25.48 -5.92
N HIS A 710 -9.24 -25.96 -4.92
CA HIS A 710 -10.70 -25.84 -4.91
C HIS A 710 -11.17 -24.38 -4.89
N VAL A 711 -10.55 -23.54 -4.05
CA VAL A 711 -10.86 -22.12 -3.95
C VAL A 711 -10.51 -21.37 -5.24
N ASP A 712 -9.36 -21.63 -5.84
CA ASP A 712 -8.95 -21.05 -7.12
C ASP A 712 -9.99 -21.36 -8.22
N GLY A 713 -10.39 -22.63 -8.33
CA GLY A 713 -11.41 -23.06 -9.30
C GLY A 713 -12.77 -22.40 -9.07
N LEU A 714 -13.16 -22.12 -7.82
CA LEU A 714 -14.38 -21.36 -7.51
C LEU A 714 -14.27 -19.89 -7.91
N ASN A 715 -13.10 -19.28 -7.75
CA ASN A 715 -12.86 -17.87 -8.10
C ASN A 715 -12.87 -17.66 -9.62
N ILE A 716 -12.22 -18.55 -10.39
CA ILE A 716 -12.24 -18.52 -11.87
C ILE A 716 -13.69 -18.58 -12.37
N LYS A 717 -14.48 -19.55 -11.89
CA LYS A 717 -15.91 -19.69 -12.27
C LYS A 717 -16.74 -18.45 -11.91
N LYS A 718 -16.41 -17.73 -10.83
CA LYS A 718 -17.10 -16.48 -10.46
C LYS A 718 -16.73 -15.35 -11.42
N ALA A 719 -15.45 -15.23 -11.79
CA ALA A 719 -14.96 -14.23 -12.73
C ALA A 719 -15.58 -14.42 -14.12
N GLU A 720 -15.59 -15.64 -14.65
CA GLU A 720 -16.22 -15.99 -15.93
C GLU A 720 -17.72 -15.62 -15.96
N ARG A 721 -18.45 -15.91 -14.86
CA ARG A 721 -19.87 -15.53 -14.72
C ARG A 721 -20.09 -14.02 -14.67
N HIS A 722 -19.13 -13.25 -14.13
CA HIS A 722 -19.22 -11.79 -14.11
C HIS A 722 -18.96 -11.21 -15.50
N LEU A 723 -17.92 -11.69 -16.20
CA LEU A 723 -17.61 -11.32 -17.58
C LEU A 723 -18.76 -11.64 -18.54
N GLY A 724 -19.38 -12.83 -18.40
CA GLY A 724 -20.55 -13.21 -19.20
C GLY A 724 -21.81 -12.36 -18.94
N LYS A 725 -21.86 -11.60 -17.82
CA LYS A 725 -22.94 -10.64 -17.52
C LYS A 725 -22.61 -9.21 -17.96
N THR A 726 -21.33 -8.86 -18.11
CA THR A 726 -20.88 -7.51 -18.51
C THR A 726 -20.59 -7.37 -20.01
N VAL A 727 -20.50 -8.47 -20.76
CA VAL A 727 -20.56 -8.42 -22.23
C VAL A 727 -22.04 -8.25 -22.64
N PRO A 728 -22.45 -7.10 -23.22
CA PRO A 728 -23.80 -6.95 -23.73
C PRO A 728 -24.04 -7.99 -24.82
N ALA A 729 -25.27 -8.49 -24.90
CA ALA A 729 -25.75 -9.27 -26.02
C ALA A 729 -25.62 -8.48 -27.34
N VAL A 730 -24.43 -8.47 -27.93
CA VAL A 730 -24.15 -8.03 -29.29
C VAL A 730 -23.70 -9.26 -30.05
N ASN A 731 -24.63 -10.19 -30.25
CA ASN A 731 -24.61 -11.20 -31.32
C ASN A 731 -25.98 -11.89 -31.47
N GLY A 732 -27.05 -11.22 -31.06
CA GLY A 732 -28.40 -11.71 -31.29
C GLY A 732 -29.02 -11.00 -32.48
N HIS A 733 -28.39 -10.98 -33.66
CA HIS A 733 -29.01 -10.68 -34.99
C HIS A 733 -27.94 -10.83 -36.10
N LEU A 734 -27.59 -12.06 -36.49
CA LEU A 734 -27.08 -12.36 -37.84
C LEU A 734 -27.46 -13.80 -38.16
N ILE A 735 -28.59 -13.95 -38.86
CA ILE A 735 -28.90 -15.13 -39.64
C ILE A 735 -27.96 -15.10 -40.84
N ASN A 736 -27.09 -16.10 -40.98
CA ASN A 736 -26.55 -16.51 -42.26
C ASN A 736 -26.13 -17.99 -42.20
N GLU A 737 -26.96 -18.79 -42.85
CA GLU A 737 -26.68 -20.01 -43.62
C GLU A 737 -25.20 -20.48 -43.64
N GLY A 738 -24.98 -21.66 -43.05
CA GLY A 738 -24.09 -22.71 -43.57
C GLY A 738 -22.63 -22.36 -43.85
N VAL A 739 -21.78 -22.47 -42.82
CA VAL A 739 -20.37 -22.89 -42.98
C VAL A 739 -20.02 -23.82 -41.82
N GLU A 740 -19.55 -25.03 -42.13
CA GLU A 740 -18.98 -25.96 -41.16
C GLU A 740 -17.69 -25.37 -40.57
N GLU A 741 -17.70 -25.00 -39.29
CA GLU A 741 -16.48 -24.67 -38.56
C GLU A 741 -15.70 -25.96 -38.28
N THR A 742 -14.59 -26.12 -38.98
CA THR A 742 -13.54 -27.07 -38.62
C THR A 742 -12.80 -26.51 -37.39
N PRO A 743 -12.49 -27.30 -36.35
CA PRO A 743 -11.84 -26.76 -35.15
C PRO A 743 -10.45 -26.23 -35.52
N PRO A 744 -10.02 -25.06 -34.99
CA PRO A 744 -8.70 -24.56 -35.27
C PRO A 744 -7.65 -25.47 -34.62
N SER A 745 -6.98 -26.25 -35.46
CA SER A 745 -5.69 -26.86 -35.15
C SER A 745 -4.62 -25.76 -35.15
N GLN A 746 -4.43 -25.11 -34.01
CA GLN A 746 -3.19 -24.42 -33.69
C GLN A 746 -2.73 -24.90 -32.31
N GLU A 747 -1.76 -25.81 -32.32
CA GLU A 747 -0.89 -26.04 -31.17
C GLU A 747 -0.27 -24.69 -30.79
N SER A 748 -0.77 -24.14 -29.70
CA SER A 748 -0.20 -22.96 -29.07
C SER A 748 1.15 -23.37 -28.50
N GLN A 749 2.22 -22.68 -28.90
CA GLN A 749 3.53 -22.86 -28.28
C GLN A 749 3.41 -22.58 -26.77
N VAL A 750 3.82 -23.57 -25.98
CA VAL A 750 3.70 -23.62 -24.52
C VAL A 750 4.62 -22.58 -23.89
N GLY A 751 4.10 -21.38 -23.64
CA GLY A 751 4.53 -20.49 -22.56
C GLY A 751 3.37 -20.39 -21.58
N GLY A 752 3.44 -21.14 -20.48
CA GLY A 752 2.37 -21.17 -19.47
C GLY A 752 2.09 -19.78 -18.92
N SER A 753 0.81 -19.41 -18.81
CA SER A 753 0.44 -18.12 -18.22
C SER A 753 0.89 -18.06 -16.75
N SER A 754 1.37 -16.90 -16.29
CA SER A 754 1.70 -16.59 -14.88
C SER A 754 0.65 -17.08 -13.87
N GLN A 755 -0.63 -17.09 -14.28
CA GLN A 755 -1.78 -17.47 -13.47
C GLN A 755 -1.88 -18.98 -13.17
N GLU A 756 -1.19 -19.85 -13.93
CA GLU A 756 -1.18 -21.29 -13.64
C GLU A 756 -0.38 -21.61 -12.38
N LEU A 757 0.81 -21.01 -12.23
CA LEU A 757 1.72 -21.26 -11.10
C LEU A 757 1.50 -20.32 -9.90
N PHE A 758 1.04 -19.09 -10.13
CA PHE A 758 0.88 -18.09 -9.09
C PHE A 758 -0.60 -17.75 -8.85
N THR A 759 -1.01 -17.60 -7.59
CA THR A 759 -2.38 -17.17 -7.22
C THR A 759 -2.49 -15.65 -7.17
N ASP A 760 -3.65 -15.11 -7.51
CA ASP A 760 -3.95 -13.71 -7.19
C ASP A 760 -4.01 -13.52 -5.67
N LEU A 761 -3.30 -12.51 -5.17
CA LEU A 761 -3.19 -12.17 -3.75
C LEU A 761 -3.98 -10.90 -3.40
N GLU A 762 -4.87 -10.43 -4.29
CA GLU A 762 -5.78 -9.34 -3.98
C GLU A 762 -6.64 -9.69 -2.75
N GLY A 763 -6.69 -8.76 -1.78
CA GLY A 763 -7.36 -8.98 -0.49
C GLY A 763 -6.55 -9.78 0.56
N ALA A 764 -5.56 -10.59 0.17
CA ALA A 764 -4.71 -11.33 1.11
C ALA A 764 -3.78 -10.39 1.91
N ASN A 765 -3.53 -10.70 3.19
CA ASN A 765 -2.61 -9.94 4.05
C ASN A 765 -1.18 -10.49 3.92
N ILE A 766 -0.48 -10.10 2.85
CA ILE A 766 0.86 -10.55 2.44
C ILE A 766 1.67 -9.33 2.01
N GLY A 767 3.01 -9.44 1.98
CA GLY A 767 3.87 -8.41 1.41
C GLY A 767 3.76 -7.10 2.19
N PHE A 768 3.80 -7.16 3.52
CA PHE A 768 3.78 -6.01 4.43
C PHE A 768 2.65 -4.99 4.19
N LYS A 769 1.54 -5.40 3.55
CA LYS A 769 0.31 -4.58 3.45
C LYS A 769 -0.14 -4.09 4.82
N ASN A 770 -0.05 -4.98 5.81
CA ASN A 770 -0.09 -4.66 7.23
C ASN A 770 1.16 -5.25 7.88
N TRP A 771 1.63 -4.62 8.94
CA TRP A 771 2.77 -5.10 9.73
C TRP A 771 2.32 -5.97 10.93
N HIS A 772 1.16 -6.61 10.80
CA HIS A 772 0.55 -7.48 11.80
C HIS A 772 -0.52 -8.39 11.15
N PRO A 773 -0.95 -9.47 11.85
CA PRO A 773 -2.11 -10.25 11.44
C PRO A 773 -3.40 -9.43 11.43
N ILE A 774 -4.37 -9.82 10.61
CA ILE A 774 -5.70 -9.19 10.52
C ILE A 774 -6.81 -10.16 10.89
N SER A 775 -8.02 -9.63 11.14
CA SER A 775 -9.18 -10.44 11.48
C SER A 775 -9.60 -11.38 10.35
N VAL A 776 -9.90 -12.64 10.68
CA VAL A 776 -10.35 -13.67 9.71
C VAL A 776 -11.83 -14.03 9.86
N THR A 777 -12.48 -13.58 10.92
CA THR A 777 -13.82 -14.04 11.34
C THR A 777 -14.96 -13.57 10.44
N ALA A 778 -14.76 -12.52 9.65
CA ALA A 778 -15.73 -12.08 8.63
C ALA A 778 -15.83 -13.05 7.44
N GLY A 779 -14.82 -13.91 7.25
CA GLY A 779 -14.77 -14.90 6.17
C GLY A 779 -15.23 -16.29 6.57
N GLY A 780 -15.79 -16.51 7.77
CA GLY A 780 -16.11 -17.86 8.26
C GLY A 780 -17.14 -18.65 7.43
N ASN A 781 -17.98 -17.96 6.66
CA ASN A 781 -18.95 -18.53 5.71
C ASN A 781 -18.40 -18.62 4.26
N LYS A 782 -17.09 -18.50 4.10
CA LYS A 782 -16.35 -18.71 2.85
C LYS A 782 -15.14 -19.60 3.16
N LEU A 783 -14.77 -20.44 2.20
CA LEU A 783 -13.50 -21.16 2.27
C LEU A 783 -12.34 -20.24 1.86
N ALA A 784 -11.44 -19.97 2.81
CA ALA A 784 -10.18 -19.28 2.58
C ALA A 784 -9.19 -20.15 1.80
N GLY A 785 -8.59 -19.58 0.74
CA GLY A 785 -7.59 -20.23 -0.09
C GLY A 785 -6.15 -19.93 0.34
N GLN A 786 -5.21 -20.10 -0.58
CA GLN A 786 -3.79 -19.83 -0.35
C GLN A 786 -3.59 -18.37 0.09
N ALA A 787 -2.82 -18.17 1.17
CA ALA A 787 -2.51 -16.86 1.75
C ALA A 787 -3.72 -16.03 2.28
N ASP A 788 -4.94 -16.55 2.23
CA ASP A 788 -6.18 -15.90 2.71
C ASP A 788 -6.47 -16.24 4.19
N ILE A 789 -5.42 -16.42 5.01
CA ILE A 789 -5.52 -16.89 6.41
C ILE A 789 -5.10 -15.83 7.44
N GLY A 790 -5.23 -14.55 7.08
CA GLY A 790 -5.03 -13.42 8.00
C GLY A 790 -3.58 -13.00 8.19
N GLY A 791 -2.66 -13.49 7.37
CA GLY A 791 -1.24 -13.11 7.40
C GLY A 791 -0.38 -14.01 8.29
N VAL A 792 -0.67 -15.29 8.36
CA VAL A 792 0.18 -16.33 8.97
C VAL A 792 0.34 -17.48 7.99
N TRP A 793 1.38 -18.29 8.12
CA TRP A 793 1.51 -19.56 7.40
C TRP A 793 0.47 -20.59 7.89
N GLU A 794 0.15 -21.60 7.07
CA GLU A 794 -0.74 -22.71 7.44
C GLU A 794 0.09 -23.95 7.75
N TRP A 795 0.03 -24.44 9.00
CA TRP A 795 0.60 -25.73 9.37
C TRP A 795 -0.05 -26.88 8.61
N THR A 796 0.78 -27.85 8.22
CA THR A 796 0.34 -29.16 7.76
C THR A 796 0.83 -30.26 8.72
N SER A 797 0.16 -31.40 8.74
CA SER A 797 0.59 -32.59 9.48
C SER A 797 1.69 -33.37 8.77
N SER A 798 2.10 -32.97 7.57
CA SER A 798 3.08 -33.69 6.76
C SER A 798 4.51 -33.28 7.16
N PRO A 799 5.37 -34.24 7.53
CA PRO A 799 6.79 -33.96 7.70
C PRO A 799 7.45 -33.63 6.36
N LEU A 800 8.50 -32.80 6.39
CA LEU A 800 9.39 -32.61 5.24
C LEU A 800 10.22 -33.88 5.04
N VAL A 801 9.99 -34.57 3.92
CA VAL A 801 10.66 -35.83 3.58
C VAL A 801 11.15 -35.79 2.15
N GLN A 802 12.20 -36.56 1.86
CA GLN A 802 12.69 -36.72 0.50
C GLN A 802 11.64 -37.42 -0.36
N HIS A 803 11.15 -36.74 -1.40
CA HIS A 803 10.23 -37.32 -2.39
C HIS A 803 10.99 -37.91 -3.58
N GLU A 804 10.29 -38.75 -4.35
CA GLU A 804 10.84 -39.40 -5.54
C GLU A 804 11.30 -38.36 -6.58
N GLY A 805 12.53 -38.54 -7.08
CA GLY A 805 13.14 -37.64 -8.05
C GLY A 805 13.75 -36.35 -7.48
N PHE A 806 13.71 -36.12 -6.17
CA PHE A 806 14.39 -34.98 -5.55
C PHE A 806 15.91 -35.02 -5.83
N GLU A 807 16.45 -33.88 -6.28
CA GLU A 807 17.89 -33.64 -6.42
C GLU A 807 18.26 -32.32 -5.74
N PRO A 808 19.32 -32.29 -4.90
CA PRO A 808 19.76 -31.04 -4.26
C PRO A 808 20.28 -30.06 -5.31
N MET A 809 19.93 -28.78 -5.18
CA MET A 809 20.36 -27.78 -6.16
C MET A 809 21.89 -27.56 -6.12
N PRO A 810 22.59 -27.47 -7.26
CA PRO A 810 24.03 -27.29 -7.28
C PRO A 810 24.52 -25.98 -6.63
N LEU A 811 23.73 -24.91 -6.71
CA LEU A 811 24.09 -23.60 -6.14
C LEU A 811 24.06 -23.61 -4.60
N TYR A 812 23.15 -24.39 -3.99
CA TYR A 812 23.01 -24.48 -2.55
C TYR A 812 22.57 -25.89 -2.08
N PRO A 813 23.47 -26.89 -2.14
CA PRO A 813 23.07 -28.30 -1.97
C PRO A 813 22.48 -28.67 -0.60
N ALA A 814 22.86 -27.93 0.44
CA ALA A 814 22.41 -28.15 1.82
C ALA A 814 21.12 -27.41 2.20
N TYR A 815 20.47 -26.72 1.26
CA TYR A 815 19.28 -25.91 1.54
C TYR A 815 18.11 -26.75 2.05
N THR A 816 17.76 -27.82 1.35
CA THR A 816 16.67 -28.74 1.76
C THR A 816 17.21 -30.03 2.37
N ALA A 817 18.26 -30.60 1.80
CA ALA A 817 18.69 -31.97 2.11
C ALA A 817 19.00 -32.21 3.59
N ASP A 818 19.54 -31.21 4.29
CA ASP A 818 19.88 -31.31 5.72
C ASP A 818 18.63 -31.42 6.62
N PHE A 819 17.45 -31.07 6.12
CA PHE A 819 16.20 -30.99 6.88
C PHE A 819 15.27 -32.21 6.69
N PHE A 820 15.70 -33.24 5.97
CA PHE A 820 15.01 -34.54 5.89
C PHE A 820 15.26 -35.39 7.15
N ASP A 821 15.03 -34.80 8.32
CA ASP A 821 15.37 -35.36 9.63
C ASP A 821 14.15 -35.91 10.40
N GLY A 822 12.95 -35.76 9.85
CA GLY A 822 11.69 -36.18 10.46
C GLY A 822 11.22 -35.30 11.63
N LYS A 823 11.86 -34.15 11.87
CA LYS A 823 11.48 -33.17 12.92
C LYS A 823 10.71 -31.98 12.37
N HIS A 824 10.90 -31.68 11.09
CA HIS A 824 10.32 -30.53 10.42
C HIS A 824 8.98 -30.87 9.76
N ASN A 825 7.96 -30.07 10.03
CA ASN A 825 6.67 -30.14 9.35
C ASN A 825 6.56 -29.04 8.30
N ILE A 826 5.87 -29.36 7.20
CA ILE A 826 5.62 -28.42 6.12
C ILE A 826 4.58 -27.38 6.55
N ILE A 827 4.83 -26.12 6.20
CA ILE A 827 3.90 -25.01 6.27
C ILE A 827 3.72 -24.39 4.88
N LEU A 828 2.51 -23.93 4.56
CA LEU A 828 2.16 -23.39 3.24
C LEU A 828 1.51 -22.01 3.32
N GLY A 829 1.43 -21.32 2.18
CA GLY A 829 0.83 -19.99 2.07
C GLY A 829 1.87 -18.90 2.25
N GLY A 830 1.76 -18.11 3.32
CA GLY A 830 2.64 -16.99 3.59
C GLY A 830 2.11 -16.16 4.76
N SER A 831 3.00 -15.44 5.44
CA SER A 831 2.61 -14.47 6.47
C SER A 831 2.48 -13.06 5.91
N TRP A 832 2.04 -12.13 6.76
CA TRP A 832 1.98 -10.71 6.42
C TRP A 832 3.34 -10.13 6.01
N ALA A 833 4.47 -10.75 6.36
CA ALA A 833 5.81 -10.31 5.94
C ALA A 833 6.37 -11.09 4.74
N THR A 834 5.69 -12.14 4.27
CA THR A 834 6.20 -12.93 3.16
C THR A 834 6.03 -12.17 1.84
N HIS A 835 7.07 -12.20 0.99
CA HIS A 835 7.03 -11.55 -0.32
C HIS A 835 5.95 -12.20 -1.23
N PRO A 836 5.15 -11.44 -2.00
CA PRO A 836 4.08 -11.98 -2.85
C PRO A 836 4.51 -13.08 -3.82
N ARG A 837 5.72 -12.99 -4.37
CA ARG A 837 6.27 -14.05 -5.23
C ARG A 837 6.46 -15.39 -4.51
N ILE A 838 6.79 -15.37 -3.22
CA ILE A 838 6.91 -16.58 -2.40
C ILE A 838 5.51 -17.06 -2.01
N ALA A 839 4.73 -16.16 -1.40
CA ALA A 839 3.42 -16.51 -0.85
C ALA A 839 2.40 -16.95 -1.92
N GLY A 840 2.50 -16.38 -3.12
CA GLY A 840 1.62 -16.63 -4.24
C GLY A 840 2.02 -17.84 -5.07
N ARG A 841 3.24 -18.37 -4.94
CA ARG A 841 3.70 -19.54 -5.71
C ARG A 841 3.01 -20.79 -5.16
N LYS A 842 2.22 -21.46 -6.00
CA LYS A 842 1.47 -22.66 -5.58
C LYS A 842 2.38 -23.80 -5.18
N THR A 843 3.61 -23.86 -5.69
CA THR A 843 4.57 -24.95 -5.42
C THR A 843 5.43 -24.73 -4.18
N PHE A 844 5.55 -23.49 -3.66
CA PHE A 844 6.48 -23.17 -2.58
C PHE A 844 6.22 -23.99 -1.31
N VAL A 845 7.30 -24.43 -0.67
CA VAL A 845 7.29 -25.23 0.55
C VAL A 845 8.18 -24.55 1.58
N ASN A 846 7.61 -24.22 2.74
CA ASN A 846 8.34 -23.77 3.91
C ASN A 846 8.23 -24.83 5.02
N TRP A 847 9.10 -24.79 6.02
CA TRP A 847 9.13 -25.78 7.09
C TRP A 847 9.74 -25.25 8.38
N TYR A 848 9.29 -25.84 9.50
CA TYR A 848 9.85 -25.58 10.83
C TYR A 848 9.78 -26.86 11.67
N GLN A 849 10.68 -26.99 12.66
CA GLN A 849 10.55 -28.05 13.67
C GLN A 849 9.18 -27.93 14.34
N ARG A 850 8.48 -29.07 14.52
CA ARG A 850 7.09 -29.12 15.03
C ARG A 850 6.86 -28.39 16.36
N ASN A 851 7.86 -28.34 17.22
CA ASN A 851 7.84 -27.72 18.54
C ASN A 851 8.42 -26.29 18.55
N TYR A 852 8.81 -25.73 17.39
CA TYR A 852 9.38 -24.39 17.31
C TYR A 852 8.31 -23.32 17.61
N PRO A 853 8.43 -22.55 18.72
CA PRO A 853 7.31 -21.76 19.23
C PRO A 853 7.18 -20.38 18.59
N TYR A 854 8.20 -19.90 17.87
CA TYR A 854 8.28 -18.52 17.37
C TYR A 854 7.78 -18.36 15.93
N THR A 855 7.47 -19.45 15.24
CA THR A 855 7.01 -19.38 13.85
C THR A 855 5.66 -18.67 13.74
N TRP A 856 5.47 -17.93 12.65
CA TRP A 856 4.21 -17.27 12.34
C TRP A 856 3.30 -18.19 11.54
N ALA A 857 3.01 -19.36 12.11
CA ALA A 857 2.14 -20.35 11.51
C ALA A 857 0.91 -20.59 12.38
N GLY A 858 -0.26 -20.45 11.78
CA GLY A 858 -1.54 -20.87 12.32
C GLY A 858 -1.94 -22.26 11.79
N ALA A 859 -3.16 -22.69 12.10
CA ALA A 859 -3.68 -23.95 11.60
C ALA A 859 -5.16 -23.85 11.25
N ARG A 860 -5.60 -24.68 10.30
CA ARG A 860 -7.00 -24.92 10.00
C ARG A 860 -7.39 -26.30 10.48
N VAL A 861 -8.66 -26.45 10.83
CA VAL A 861 -9.22 -27.74 11.25
C VAL A 861 -9.87 -28.42 10.04
N VAL A 862 -9.47 -29.67 9.79
CA VAL A 862 -10.11 -30.58 8.84
C VAL A 862 -10.61 -31.84 9.55
N ARG A 863 -11.52 -32.58 8.92
CA ARG A 863 -11.97 -33.89 9.37
C ARG A 863 -12.36 -34.78 8.20
N ASP A 864 -12.26 -36.08 8.43
CA ASP A 864 -12.74 -37.10 7.51
C ASP A 864 -14.26 -37.26 7.64
N PHE A 865 -14.88 -37.87 6.63
CA PHE A 865 -16.33 -38.15 6.58
C PHE A 865 -16.78 -39.26 7.54
#